data_AF-A0A2A5WA12-F1
#
_entry.id   AF-A0A2A5WA12-F1
#
_cell.length_a   1.000
_cell.length_b   1.000
_cell.length_c   1.000
_cell.angle_alpha   90.00
_cell.angle_beta   90.00
_cell.angle_gamma   90.00
#
_symmetry.space_group_name_H-M   'P 1'
#
loop_
_entity.id
_entity.type
_entity.pdbx_description
1 polymer ?
#
loop_
_entity_poly.entity_id
_entity_poly.type
_entity_poly.pdbx_seq_one_letter_code
_entity_poly.pdbx_strand_id
1 'polypeptide(L)'
;MSLTSTLKRSLKSYFSQFSVLIYLVFSLLASPQLLAQPPIEVTDEILREVFPGAQEYSVKSGEPPVYHAFNVSPDSTELETVGYLFETPDLPPEEIGYSAPVDVLVGMDLKGNITGIKILHYIESYKSIRGDFINSEYFPQQFDDKNIVEGFRIGRDVDGISRATITSWAVARGVRNAARRIAETYLSDSEFVSLTSSDAVALRVLADQSWDDMTENGLVINWVIPQPDTSELHLSLAFMGHDGLGEIMVGDVDYSRADREASARVRDGNMLLVGIDGNSTQPFRQERLAVQQGENIFPIERRRFVYVGSADHGKIANRVRFAGAMVLDPDIDLAQPFDVLYNTGGRVGEFGSIASISYQVPPIPLALSNGQPIPPELLPEFENDLTAFENEGLYASLINEAPWFDVGVLLLLLAMVMLAFLTKNAKIRWVTLAFTLVYLGWMDGGFVSVSHITNFVKIGPIMFRSDLPQLVIILFTLITTLFWGRVFCSSLCPFGALQDFISHFTPRHFQKELPAAIHKKAIYIKYLILIFLIVMAFSFTNLSLFQYFEPFGTIFYFSQSYLLWGILAAFLLASVFISRFYCRYACPLGAGLGVIALISPWRIKRVSQCDVCKVCEQACPTGAISGPEIDFKECVRCDVCESKLIARAGVCKHDMEAVKVRIKHWDAVGATN
;
A
#
# COMPACT_ATOMS: atom_id res chain seq x y z
N MET A 1 23.99 -27.97 -55.10
CA MET A 1 22.58 -27.64 -54.75
C MET A 1 21.99 -28.61 -53.71
N SER A 2 22.76 -29.10 -52.72
CA SER A 2 22.34 -30.18 -51.80
C SER A 2 22.60 -29.94 -50.30
N LEU A 3 23.24 -28.82 -49.90
CA LEU A 3 23.54 -28.54 -48.48
C LEU A 3 22.50 -27.65 -47.77
N THR A 4 21.66 -26.93 -48.53
CA THR A 4 20.65 -26.02 -47.98
C THR A 4 19.32 -26.70 -47.64
N SER A 5 19.04 -27.87 -48.21
CA SER A 5 17.82 -28.65 -47.90
C SER A 5 17.95 -29.42 -46.58
N THR A 6 19.14 -29.91 -46.26
CA THR A 6 19.41 -30.71 -45.05
C THR A 6 19.37 -29.85 -43.77
N LEU A 7 19.90 -28.61 -43.82
CA LEU A 7 19.79 -27.65 -42.71
C LEU A 7 18.35 -27.19 -42.47
N LYS A 8 17.57 -26.95 -43.54
CA LYS A 8 16.14 -26.61 -43.44
C LYS A 8 15.30 -27.75 -42.87
N ARG A 9 15.62 -29.01 -43.18
CA ARG A 9 14.96 -30.19 -42.59
C ARG A 9 15.30 -30.36 -41.12
N SER A 10 16.56 -30.14 -40.74
CA SER A 10 17.00 -30.21 -39.34
C SER A 10 16.35 -29.13 -38.46
N LEU A 11 16.28 -27.86 -38.92
CA LEU A 11 15.59 -26.80 -38.18
C LEU A 11 14.08 -27.03 -38.05
N LYS A 12 13.42 -27.63 -39.04
CA LYS A 12 11.98 -27.95 -38.99
C LYS A 12 11.69 -29.11 -38.02
N SER A 13 12.60 -30.08 -37.93
CA SER A 13 12.56 -31.17 -36.95
C SER A 13 12.78 -30.66 -35.52
N TYR A 14 13.74 -29.73 -35.33
CA TYR A 14 13.95 -29.08 -34.03
C TYR A 14 12.75 -28.23 -33.61
N PHE A 15 12.13 -27.47 -34.52
CA PHE A 15 10.90 -26.72 -34.22
C PHE A 15 9.72 -27.63 -33.86
N SER A 16 9.59 -28.78 -34.56
CA SER A 16 8.56 -29.80 -34.26
C SER A 16 8.77 -30.44 -32.89
N GLN A 17 10.02 -30.77 -32.54
CA GLN A 17 10.37 -31.32 -31.24
C GLN A 17 10.21 -30.27 -30.13
N PHE A 18 10.48 -29.00 -30.41
CA PHE A 18 10.24 -27.90 -29.48
C PHE A 18 8.74 -27.65 -29.26
N SER A 19 7.91 -27.74 -30.31
CA SER A 19 6.46 -27.64 -30.17
C SER A 19 5.86 -28.82 -29.42
N VAL A 20 6.40 -30.03 -29.58
CA VAL A 20 5.97 -31.23 -28.82
C VAL A 20 6.44 -31.16 -27.37
N LEU A 21 7.65 -30.64 -27.10
CA LEU A 21 8.15 -30.40 -25.74
C LEU A 21 7.36 -29.28 -25.05
N ILE A 22 7.02 -28.21 -25.77
CA ILE A 22 6.11 -27.16 -25.29
C ILE A 22 4.74 -27.75 -25.00
N TYR A 23 4.18 -28.58 -25.89
CA TYR A 23 2.88 -29.23 -25.66
C TYR A 23 2.91 -30.19 -24.47
N LEU A 24 4.00 -30.95 -24.30
CA LEU A 24 4.23 -31.84 -23.16
C LEU A 24 4.37 -31.07 -21.85
N VAL A 25 5.14 -29.97 -21.85
CA VAL A 25 5.26 -29.06 -20.71
C VAL A 25 3.92 -28.37 -20.42
N PHE A 26 3.17 -27.96 -21.45
CA PHE A 26 1.82 -27.37 -21.31
C PHE A 26 0.83 -28.40 -20.78
N SER A 27 0.91 -29.67 -21.20
CA SER A 27 0.03 -30.74 -20.74
C SER A 27 0.38 -31.22 -19.34
N LEU A 28 1.67 -31.21 -18.96
CA LEU A 28 2.13 -31.44 -17.59
C LEU A 28 1.76 -30.27 -16.65
N LEU A 29 1.70 -29.03 -17.15
CA LEU A 29 1.19 -27.86 -16.43
C LEU A 29 -0.35 -27.78 -16.43
N ALA A 30 -1.05 -28.48 -17.33
CA ALA A 30 -2.50 -28.50 -17.45
C ALA A 30 -3.20 -29.50 -16.50
N SER A 31 -2.49 -30.03 -15.51
CA SER A 31 -3.08 -30.76 -14.38
C SER A 31 -3.29 -29.76 -13.23
N PRO A 32 -4.44 -29.06 -13.13
CA PRO A 32 -4.59 -27.89 -12.24
C PRO A 32 -4.77 -28.29 -10.78
N GLN A 33 -4.91 -29.58 -10.49
CA GLN A 33 -5.21 -30.11 -9.16
C GLN A 33 -4.03 -30.00 -8.18
N LEU A 34 -2.81 -29.69 -8.65
CA LEU A 34 -1.63 -29.72 -7.78
C LEU A 34 -1.22 -28.36 -7.18
N LEU A 35 -1.82 -27.23 -7.58
CA LEU A 35 -1.31 -25.88 -7.23
C LEU A 35 -2.35 -24.81 -6.89
N ALA A 36 -3.65 -25.15 -6.85
CA ALA A 36 -4.67 -24.27 -6.29
C ALA A 36 -4.86 -24.65 -4.81
N GLN A 37 -4.79 -23.69 -3.89
CA GLN A 37 -5.42 -23.88 -2.58
C GLN A 37 -6.92 -24.06 -2.86
N PRO A 38 -7.52 -25.23 -2.56
CA PRO A 38 -8.96 -25.26 -2.39
C PRO A 38 -9.30 -24.24 -1.29
N PRO A 39 -10.43 -23.51 -1.40
CA PRO A 39 -10.96 -22.79 -0.24
C PRO A 39 -10.98 -23.76 0.93
N ILE A 40 -10.42 -23.36 2.06
CA ILE A 40 -10.47 -24.20 3.25
C ILE A 40 -11.94 -24.24 3.66
N GLU A 41 -12.59 -25.39 3.46
CA GLU A 41 -13.95 -25.59 3.97
C GLU A 41 -13.89 -25.52 5.49
N VAL A 42 -14.76 -24.69 6.07
CA VAL A 42 -14.88 -24.57 7.52
C VAL A 42 -15.41 -25.88 8.08
N THR A 43 -14.52 -26.63 8.73
CA THR A 43 -14.82 -27.88 9.42
C THR A 43 -14.85 -27.66 10.93
N ASP A 44 -15.50 -28.55 11.68
CA ASP A 44 -15.52 -28.50 13.15
C ASP A 44 -14.12 -28.43 13.77
N GLU A 45 -13.11 -29.00 13.12
CA GLU A 45 -11.71 -28.92 13.57
C GLU A 45 -11.19 -27.48 13.54
N ILE A 46 -11.51 -26.72 12.49
CA ILE A 46 -11.12 -25.31 12.34
C ILE A 46 -11.94 -24.41 13.27
N LEU A 47 -13.24 -24.71 13.43
CA LEU A 47 -14.08 -24.00 14.41
C LEU A 47 -13.50 -24.18 15.83
N ARG A 48 -12.99 -25.36 16.15
CA ARG A 48 -12.30 -25.64 17.42
C ARG A 48 -10.91 -25.03 17.54
N GLU A 49 -10.18 -24.90 16.45
CA GLU A 49 -8.91 -24.16 16.41
C GLU A 49 -9.14 -22.68 16.74
N VAL A 50 -10.14 -22.05 16.12
CA VAL A 50 -10.44 -20.62 16.27
C VAL A 50 -11.18 -20.31 17.58
N PHE A 51 -12.03 -21.22 18.05
CA PHE A 51 -12.76 -21.06 19.31
C PHE A 51 -12.60 -22.32 20.18
N PRO A 52 -11.46 -22.50 20.88
CA PRO A 52 -11.18 -23.70 21.67
C PRO A 52 -12.06 -23.83 22.93
N GLY A 53 -12.68 -22.73 23.39
CA GLY A 53 -13.51 -22.70 24.60
C GLY A 53 -14.91 -23.31 24.47
N ALA A 54 -15.28 -23.83 23.30
CA ALA A 54 -16.60 -24.41 23.02
C ALA A 54 -16.53 -25.92 22.78
N GLN A 55 -17.60 -26.63 23.15
CA GLN A 55 -17.70 -28.08 23.03
C GLN A 55 -18.39 -28.51 21.72
N GLU A 56 -19.39 -27.75 21.28
CA GLU A 56 -20.20 -28.02 20.09
C GLU A 56 -20.45 -26.74 19.28
N TYR A 57 -20.63 -26.86 17.96
CA TYR A 57 -20.86 -25.72 17.05
C TYR A 57 -22.12 -25.95 16.21
N SER A 58 -22.89 -24.89 15.97
CA SER A 58 -24.05 -24.97 15.08
C SER A 58 -23.65 -25.01 13.61
N VAL A 59 -24.61 -25.39 12.76
CA VAL A 59 -24.56 -25.01 11.34
C VAL A 59 -24.71 -23.48 11.23
N LYS A 60 -24.04 -22.88 10.25
CA LYS A 60 -24.12 -21.45 9.94
C LYS A 60 -25.57 -21.01 9.73
N SER A 61 -26.03 -20.02 10.49
CA SER A 61 -27.42 -19.54 10.46
C SER A 61 -27.55 -18.09 10.94
N GLY A 62 -28.71 -17.46 10.72
CA GLY A 62 -28.97 -16.07 11.12
C GLY A 62 -28.64 -15.01 10.06
N GLU A 63 -28.81 -13.74 10.41
CA GLU A 63 -28.59 -12.58 9.55
C GLU A 63 -28.03 -11.40 10.39
N PRO A 64 -26.73 -11.06 10.29
CA PRO A 64 -25.70 -11.68 9.45
C PRO A 64 -25.38 -13.14 9.85
N PRO A 65 -24.96 -14.02 8.92
CA PRO A 65 -24.83 -15.46 9.21
C PRO A 65 -23.65 -15.78 10.14
N VAL A 66 -23.91 -16.57 11.18
CA VAL A 66 -22.91 -16.98 12.20
C VAL A 66 -22.99 -18.47 12.52
N TYR A 67 -21.87 -19.02 13.00
CA TYR A 67 -21.81 -20.28 13.72
C TYR A 67 -21.96 -20.00 15.21
N HIS A 68 -22.91 -20.63 15.88
CA HIS A 68 -23.05 -20.54 17.33
C HIS A 68 -22.07 -21.51 17.97
N ALA A 69 -21.29 -21.03 18.95
CA ALA A 69 -20.43 -21.85 19.77
C ALA A 69 -21.14 -22.17 21.09
N PHE A 70 -21.23 -23.45 21.46
CA PHE A 70 -21.98 -23.90 22.63
C PHE A 70 -21.10 -24.60 23.68
N ASN A 71 -21.50 -24.49 24.94
CA ASN A 71 -21.06 -25.36 26.02
C ASN A 71 -22.25 -26.10 26.65
N VAL A 72 -21.96 -27.29 27.19
CA VAL A 72 -22.94 -28.04 27.98
C VAL A 72 -22.97 -27.47 29.39
N SER A 73 -24.14 -26.99 29.81
CA SER A 73 -24.34 -26.51 31.18
C SER A 73 -24.12 -27.66 32.18
N PRO A 74 -23.43 -27.45 33.32
CA PRO A 74 -23.22 -28.50 34.32
C PRO A 74 -24.51 -29.09 34.91
N ASP A 75 -25.60 -28.31 34.88
CA ASP A 75 -26.86 -28.59 35.57
C ASP A 75 -28.05 -28.88 34.64
N SER A 76 -27.88 -28.84 33.30
CA SER A 76 -28.92 -29.18 32.32
C SER A 76 -28.34 -29.73 31.01
N THR A 77 -29.14 -30.45 30.22
CA THR A 77 -28.79 -30.85 28.85
C THR A 77 -29.03 -29.74 27.82
N GLU A 78 -29.22 -28.50 28.25
CA GLU A 78 -29.42 -27.36 27.35
C GLU A 78 -28.06 -26.77 26.95
N LEU A 79 -27.93 -26.49 25.64
CA LEU A 79 -26.75 -25.88 25.06
C LEU A 79 -26.78 -24.37 25.33
N GLU A 80 -25.80 -23.88 26.08
CA GLU A 80 -25.64 -22.45 26.33
C GLU A 80 -24.68 -21.87 25.28
N THR A 81 -25.08 -20.77 24.62
CA THR A 81 -24.21 -20.09 23.66
C THR A 81 -23.10 -19.38 24.42
N VAL A 82 -21.85 -19.61 24.05
CA VAL A 82 -20.66 -19.01 24.67
C VAL A 82 -19.93 -18.03 23.74
N GLY A 83 -20.34 -17.97 22.48
CA GLY A 83 -19.82 -17.04 21.49
C GLY A 83 -20.29 -17.35 20.08
N TYR A 84 -19.71 -16.62 19.14
CA TYR A 84 -20.05 -16.70 17.72
C TYR A 84 -18.77 -16.83 16.89
N LEU A 85 -18.83 -17.60 15.81
CA LEU A 85 -17.84 -17.56 14.74
C LEU A 85 -18.49 -17.08 13.45
N PHE A 86 -17.76 -16.34 12.63
CA PHE A 86 -18.27 -15.77 11.39
C PHE A 86 -17.16 -15.59 10.38
N GLU A 87 -17.53 -15.55 9.11
CA GLU A 87 -16.57 -15.35 8.02
C GLU A 87 -16.70 -13.92 7.51
N THR A 88 -15.57 -13.22 7.37
CA THR A 88 -15.55 -11.83 6.85
C THR A 88 -16.25 -11.65 5.49
N PRO A 89 -16.27 -12.62 4.54
CA PRO A 89 -16.96 -12.46 3.27
C PRO A 89 -18.48 -12.35 3.38
N ASP A 90 -19.09 -12.80 4.48
CA ASP A 90 -20.55 -12.68 4.65
C ASP A 90 -20.98 -11.28 5.13
N LEU A 91 -20.02 -10.40 5.44
CA LEU A 91 -20.24 -9.11 6.09
C LEU A 91 -19.74 -7.95 5.21
N PRO A 92 -20.42 -7.62 4.09
CA PRO A 92 -19.96 -6.61 3.14
C PRO A 92 -19.92 -5.18 3.72
N PRO A 93 -18.96 -4.32 3.35
CA PRO A 93 -18.01 -4.49 2.26
C PRO A 93 -16.80 -5.34 2.65
N GLU A 94 -16.38 -6.20 1.72
CA GLU A 94 -15.18 -7.01 1.86
C GLU A 94 -13.92 -6.14 1.77
N GLU A 95 -12.95 -6.40 2.64
CA GLU A 95 -11.65 -5.73 2.62
C GLU A 95 -10.74 -6.38 1.57
N ILE A 96 -10.30 -5.58 0.61
CA ILE A 96 -9.50 -6.04 -0.53
C ILE A 96 -8.01 -5.91 -0.17
N GLY A 97 -7.30 -7.04 -0.14
CA GLY A 97 -5.84 -7.09 -0.07
C GLY A 97 -5.19 -6.61 -1.37
N TYR A 98 -3.88 -6.81 -1.55
CA TYR A 98 -3.21 -6.28 -2.76
C TYR A 98 -3.76 -6.84 -4.08
N SER A 99 -4.38 -8.04 -4.06
CA SER A 99 -4.92 -8.66 -5.27
C SER A 99 -6.41 -9.03 -5.23
N ALA A 100 -6.93 -9.45 -4.09
CA ALA A 100 -8.34 -9.82 -3.93
C ALA A 100 -8.73 -9.71 -2.44
N PRO A 101 -10.03 -9.86 -2.12
CA PRO A 101 -10.50 -10.06 -0.75
C PRO A 101 -9.72 -11.17 -0.02
N VAL A 102 -9.62 -10.99 1.29
CA VAL A 102 -9.04 -11.99 2.19
C VAL A 102 -10.15 -12.52 3.09
N ASP A 103 -10.40 -13.82 2.96
CA ASP A 103 -11.47 -14.50 3.66
C ASP A 103 -10.91 -15.01 4.99
N VAL A 104 -11.50 -14.53 6.07
CA VAL A 104 -11.05 -14.82 7.44
C VAL A 104 -12.22 -15.34 8.24
N LEU A 105 -12.02 -16.48 8.90
CA LEU A 105 -12.89 -16.95 9.97
C LEU A 105 -12.45 -16.29 11.27
N VAL A 106 -13.40 -15.71 11.99
CA VAL A 106 -13.16 -14.99 13.24
C VAL A 106 -14.02 -15.63 14.33
N GLY A 107 -13.42 -15.91 15.48
CA GLY A 107 -14.13 -16.33 16.69
C GLY A 107 -14.24 -15.17 17.66
N MET A 108 -15.41 -15.03 18.29
CA MET A 108 -15.69 -13.96 19.24
C MET A 108 -16.55 -14.45 20.40
N ASP A 109 -16.11 -14.22 21.63
CA ASP A 109 -16.88 -14.55 22.84
C ASP A 109 -18.04 -13.58 23.08
N LEU A 110 -18.91 -13.88 24.05
CA LEU A 110 -20.03 -12.99 24.42
C LEU A 110 -19.61 -11.64 25.02
N LYS A 111 -18.33 -11.45 25.33
CA LYS A 111 -17.75 -10.21 25.86
C LYS A 111 -17.09 -9.37 24.76
N GLY A 112 -17.10 -9.84 23.51
CA GLY A 112 -16.45 -9.17 22.39
C GLY A 112 -14.94 -9.37 22.33
N ASN A 113 -14.38 -10.38 23.01
CA ASN A 113 -12.98 -10.77 22.81
C ASN A 113 -12.87 -11.70 21.62
N ILE A 114 -11.88 -11.47 20.77
CA ILE A 114 -11.53 -12.35 19.67
C ILE A 114 -10.83 -13.57 20.26
N THR A 115 -11.45 -14.74 20.08
CA THR A 115 -10.90 -16.01 20.57
C THR A 115 -9.84 -16.59 19.64
N GLY A 116 -9.85 -16.12 18.39
CA GLY A 116 -8.83 -16.39 17.39
C GLY A 116 -9.30 -15.98 15.99
N ILE A 117 -8.37 -16.03 15.03
CA ILE A 117 -8.71 -15.89 13.61
C ILE A 117 -8.02 -16.97 12.77
N LYS A 118 -8.65 -17.36 11.67
CA LYS A 118 -8.06 -18.25 10.66
C LYS A 118 -8.25 -17.68 9.27
N ILE A 119 -7.17 -17.61 8.50
CA ILE A 119 -7.26 -17.23 7.09
C ILE A 119 -7.73 -18.43 6.29
N LEU A 120 -8.97 -18.36 5.81
CA LEU A 120 -9.60 -19.43 5.04
C LEU A 120 -9.12 -19.42 3.59
N HIS A 121 -9.05 -18.22 3.02
CA HIS A 121 -8.71 -18.04 1.64
C HIS A 121 -8.14 -16.66 1.36
N TYR A 122 -7.12 -16.61 0.51
CA TYR A 122 -6.63 -15.34 -0.03
C TYR A 122 -6.03 -15.57 -1.42
N ILE A 123 -6.16 -14.54 -2.25
CA ILE A 123 -5.50 -14.46 -3.55
C ILE A 123 -4.53 -13.30 -3.46
N GLU A 124 -3.23 -13.61 -3.60
CA GLU A 124 -2.17 -12.61 -3.58
C GLU A 124 -1.27 -12.73 -4.80
N SER A 125 -0.78 -11.59 -5.27
CA SER A 125 0.05 -11.48 -6.47
C SER A 125 1.37 -12.26 -6.30
N TYR A 126 1.82 -12.43 -5.06
CA TYR A 126 3.06 -13.10 -4.72
C TYR A 126 2.87 -13.99 -3.49
N LYS A 127 2.17 -15.12 -3.64
CA LYS A 127 1.90 -16.04 -2.52
C LYS A 127 3.18 -16.40 -1.74
N SER A 128 4.29 -16.74 -2.41
CA SER A 128 5.56 -17.09 -1.76
C SER A 128 6.43 -15.91 -1.26
N ILE A 129 5.95 -14.66 -1.33
CA ILE A 129 6.79 -13.47 -1.07
C ILE A 129 6.09 -12.34 -0.29
N ARG A 130 4.77 -12.20 -0.42
CA ARG A 130 3.97 -11.20 0.32
C ARG A 130 2.79 -11.84 1.06
N GLY A 131 2.12 -12.83 0.47
CA GLY A 131 0.87 -13.38 1.01
C GLY A 131 0.98 -14.56 1.98
N ASP A 132 1.99 -15.44 1.85
CA ASP A 132 2.13 -16.64 2.71
C ASP A 132 2.26 -16.32 4.19
N PHE A 133 2.94 -15.22 4.49
CA PHE A 133 3.22 -14.84 5.88
C PHE A 133 1.96 -14.48 6.65
N ILE A 134 0.86 -14.11 5.97
CA ILE A 134 -0.39 -13.76 6.64
C ILE A 134 -1.04 -15.03 7.24
N ASN A 135 -0.81 -16.19 6.61
CA ASN A 135 -1.20 -17.50 7.13
C ASN A 135 -0.10 -18.13 8.04
N SER A 136 0.96 -17.39 8.40
CA SER A 136 1.91 -17.86 9.42
C SER A 136 1.24 -17.83 10.78
N GLU A 137 1.58 -18.74 11.69
CA GLU A 137 0.99 -18.76 13.05
C GLU A 137 1.13 -17.41 13.79
N TYR A 138 2.22 -16.67 13.55
CA TYR A 138 2.49 -15.41 14.22
C TYR A 138 1.42 -14.35 13.95
N PHE A 139 0.99 -14.16 12.70
CA PHE A 139 0.13 -13.02 12.37
C PHE A 139 -1.30 -13.15 12.93
N PRO A 140 -2.02 -14.28 12.75
CA PRO A 140 -3.31 -14.57 13.36
C PRO A 140 -3.31 -14.55 14.89
N GLN A 141 -2.28 -15.10 15.54
CA GLN A 141 -2.21 -15.18 17.01
C GLN A 141 -2.17 -13.80 17.68
N GLN A 142 -1.78 -12.75 16.96
CA GLN A 142 -1.83 -11.39 17.49
C GLN A 142 -3.25 -10.90 17.73
N PHE A 143 -4.27 -11.56 17.17
CA PHE A 143 -5.67 -11.22 17.40
C PHE A 143 -6.28 -11.97 18.58
N ASP A 144 -5.59 -12.97 19.12
CA ASP A 144 -6.07 -13.76 20.25
C ASP A 144 -6.21 -12.86 21.50
N ASP A 145 -7.32 -13.00 22.21
CA ASP A 145 -7.73 -12.22 23.39
C ASP A 145 -7.85 -10.71 23.16
N LYS A 146 -7.70 -10.23 21.92
CA LYS A 146 -7.95 -8.83 21.60
C LYS A 146 -9.42 -8.50 21.67
N ASN A 147 -9.78 -7.38 22.27
CA ASN A 147 -11.17 -6.96 22.34
C ASN A 147 -11.54 -6.12 21.11
N ILE A 148 -12.77 -6.28 20.60
CA ILE A 148 -13.29 -5.55 19.43
C ILE A 148 -13.40 -4.03 19.64
N VAL A 149 -13.30 -3.52 20.88
CA VAL A 149 -13.14 -2.08 21.16
C VAL A 149 -11.79 -1.55 20.70
N GLU A 150 -10.75 -2.39 20.65
CA GLU A 150 -9.42 -2.00 20.20
C GLU A 150 -9.42 -1.61 18.71
N GLY A 151 -8.41 -0.84 18.30
CA GLY A 151 -8.28 -0.31 16.95
C GLY A 151 -7.81 -1.32 15.89
N PHE A 152 -7.18 -2.42 16.33
CA PHE A 152 -6.48 -3.42 15.50
C PHE A 152 -5.49 -2.79 14.52
N ARG A 153 -4.76 -1.77 14.98
CA ARG A 153 -3.86 -0.94 14.17
C ARG A 153 -2.58 -1.69 13.84
N ILE A 154 -2.26 -1.76 12.56
CA ILE A 154 -1.01 -2.34 12.08
C ILE A 154 0.20 -1.49 12.50
N GLY A 155 1.14 -2.08 13.23
CA GLY A 155 2.34 -1.44 13.78
C GLY A 155 2.16 -0.83 15.17
N ARG A 156 1.00 -1.02 15.81
CA ARG A 156 0.73 -0.61 17.19
C ARG A 156 0.04 -1.71 17.99
N ASP A 157 -1.14 -2.12 17.53
CA ASP A 157 -1.93 -3.15 18.21
C ASP A 157 -1.62 -4.53 17.65
N VAL A 158 -1.29 -4.61 16.36
CA VAL A 158 -0.93 -5.83 15.62
C VAL A 158 0.29 -5.53 14.76
N ASP A 159 1.35 -6.34 14.83
CA ASP A 159 2.51 -6.20 13.96
C ASP A 159 2.13 -6.47 12.50
N GLY A 160 2.47 -5.53 11.64
CA GLY A 160 2.33 -5.67 10.19
C GLY A 160 3.39 -6.56 9.58
N ILE A 161 3.03 -7.19 8.47
CA ILE A 161 3.98 -7.98 7.71
C ILE A 161 4.73 -7.06 6.74
N SER A 162 6.05 -7.01 6.87
CA SER A 162 6.92 -6.24 6.00
C SER A 162 6.64 -6.55 4.52
N ARG A 163 6.37 -5.51 3.72
CA ARG A 163 6.05 -5.58 2.27
C ARG A 163 4.71 -6.25 1.94
N ALA A 164 3.87 -6.56 2.92
CA ALA A 164 2.49 -7.00 2.73
C ALA A 164 1.50 -6.05 3.43
N THR A 165 1.87 -4.77 3.55
CA THR A 165 1.13 -3.75 4.28
C THR A 165 -0.35 -3.70 3.88
N ILE A 166 -0.66 -3.61 2.58
CA ILE A 166 -2.06 -3.54 2.11
C ILE A 166 -2.87 -4.75 2.56
N THR A 167 -2.29 -5.95 2.47
CA THR A 167 -2.99 -7.18 2.82
C THR A 167 -3.10 -7.37 4.34
N SER A 168 -2.08 -6.99 5.12
CA SER A 168 -2.16 -6.95 6.59
C SER A 168 -3.24 -5.97 7.08
N TRP A 169 -3.34 -4.80 6.44
CA TRP A 169 -4.38 -3.82 6.73
C TRP A 169 -5.78 -4.33 6.36
N ALA A 170 -5.93 -4.99 5.21
CA ALA A 170 -7.19 -5.59 4.80
C ALA A 170 -7.69 -6.63 5.81
N VAL A 171 -6.81 -7.51 6.30
CA VAL A 171 -7.17 -8.50 7.33
C VAL A 171 -7.56 -7.82 8.64
N ALA A 172 -6.72 -6.92 9.16
CA ALA A 172 -6.98 -6.28 10.45
C ALA A 172 -8.28 -5.48 10.45
N ARG A 173 -8.53 -4.69 9.39
CA ARG A 173 -9.80 -3.96 9.22
C ARG A 173 -10.97 -4.91 9.01
N GLY A 174 -10.78 -5.98 8.23
CA GLY A 174 -11.83 -6.97 7.93
C GLY A 174 -12.31 -7.66 9.20
N VAL A 175 -11.38 -8.15 10.02
CA VAL A 175 -11.68 -8.76 11.32
C VAL A 175 -12.39 -7.77 12.24
N ARG A 176 -11.84 -6.55 12.40
CA ARG A 176 -12.43 -5.52 13.27
C ARG A 176 -13.86 -5.15 12.86
N ASN A 177 -14.05 -4.81 11.59
CA ASN A 177 -15.33 -4.32 11.09
C ASN A 177 -16.39 -5.43 11.11
N ALA A 178 -16.01 -6.66 10.73
CA ALA A 178 -16.90 -7.82 10.78
C ALA A 178 -17.32 -8.14 12.22
N ALA A 179 -16.38 -8.15 13.17
CA ALA A 179 -16.67 -8.47 14.56
C ALA A 179 -17.62 -7.47 15.22
N ARG A 180 -17.43 -6.17 14.96
CA ARG A 180 -18.32 -5.12 15.47
C ARG A 180 -19.76 -5.27 14.96
N ARG A 181 -19.95 -5.61 13.68
CA ARG A 181 -21.28 -5.82 13.08
C ARG A 181 -22.00 -7.04 13.64
N ILE A 182 -21.26 -8.12 13.87
CA ILE A 182 -21.82 -9.28 14.55
C ILE A 182 -22.20 -8.92 15.98
N ALA A 183 -21.35 -8.18 16.70
CA ALA A 183 -21.65 -7.76 18.05
C ALA A 183 -22.88 -6.83 18.13
N GLU A 184 -23.07 -5.92 17.18
CA GLU A 184 -24.26 -5.06 17.10
C GLU A 184 -25.57 -5.86 17.00
N THR A 185 -25.55 -6.99 16.27
CA THR A 185 -26.75 -7.81 16.03
C THR A 185 -26.98 -8.85 17.12
N TYR A 186 -25.90 -9.52 17.55
CA TYR A 186 -25.97 -10.71 18.41
C TYR A 186 -25.60 -10.44 19.86
N LEU A 187 -24.97 -9.30 20.15
CA LEU A 187 -24.60 -8.85 21.48
C LEU A 187 -25.31 -7.52 21.83
N SER A 188 -26.48 -7.24 21.26
CA SER A 188 -27.20 -5.96 21.45
C SER A 188 -27.50 -5.61 22.92
N ASP A 189 -27.73 -6.63 23.74
CA ASP A 189 -28.03 -6.49 25.18
C ASP A 189 -26.78 -6.52 26.06
N SER A 190 -25.59 -6.64 25.45
CA SER A 190 -24.34 -6.61 26.18
C SER A 190 -23.97 -5.17 26.58
N GLU A 191 -23.37 -5.02 27.76
CA GLU A 191 -22.76 -3.76 28.24
C GLU A 191 -21.80 -3.15 27.19
N PHE A 192 -21.31 -3.98 26.27
CA PHE A 192 -20.44 -3.63 25.16
C PHE A 192 -21.08 -2.77 24.04
N VAL A 193 -22.32 -3.02 23.60
CA VAL A 193 -22.96 -2.18 22.56
C VAL A 193 -23.26 -0.79 23.13
N SER A 194 -23.59 -0.71 24.42
CA SER A 194 -23.65 0.56 25.13
C SER A 194 -22.29 1.25 25.28
N LEU A 195 -21.20 0.50 25.42
CA LEU A 195 -19.84 1.05 25.57
C LEU A 195 -19.26 1.61 24.26
N THR A 196 -19.33 0.85 23.16
CA THR A 196 -18.82 1.31 21.85
C THR A 196 -19.63 2.44 21.26
N SER A 197 -20.95 2.43 21.47
CA SER A 197 -21.78 3.61 21.19
C SER A 197 -21.42 4.76 22.13
N SER A 198 -21.14 4.52 23.42
CA SER A 198 -20.74 5.59 24.34
C SER A 198 -19.40 6.24 23.99
N ASP A 199 -18.38 5.49 23.57
CA ASP A 199 -17.07 6.03 23.17
C ASP A 199 -17.22 6.87 21.89
N ALA A 200 -17.90 6.33 20.87
CA ALA A 200 -18.17 7.07 19.64
C ALA A 200 -18.98 8.35 19.90
N VAL A 201 -19.99 8.28 20.79
CA VAL A 201 -20.79 9.44 21.20
C VAL A 201 -19.93 10.43 21.98
N ALA A 202 -19.11 9.99 22.91
CA ALA A 202 -18.24 10.85 23.71
C ALA A 202 -17.18 11.55 22.87
N LEU A 203 -16.56 10.82 21.93
CA LEU A 203 -15.65 11.41 20.95
C LEU A 203 -16.37 12.43 20.07
N ARG A 204 -17.62 12.17 19.66
CA ARG A 204 -18.43 13.15 18.92
C ARG A 204 -18.71 14.40 19.76
N VAL A 205 -19.12 14.24 21.02
CA VAL A 205 -19.34 15.34 21.96
C VAL A 205 -18.09 16.19 22.14
N LEU A 206 -16.92 15.55 22.27
CA LEU A 206 -15.64 16.25 22.35
C LEU A 206 -15.24 16.89 21.02
N ALA A 207 -15.52 16.23 19.89
CA ALA A 207 -15.24 16.77 18.55
C ALA A 207 -16.09 18.00 18.22
N ASP A 208 -17.32 18.09 18.73
CA ASP A 208 -18.22 19.22 18.52
C ASP A 208 -17.84 20.44 19.38
N GLN A 209 -17.09 20.26 20.48
CA GLN A 209 -16.61 21.36 21.32
C GLN A 209 -15.56 22.22 20.63
N SER A 210 -15.65 23.54 20.78
CA SER A 210 -14.60 24.47 20.37
C SER A 210 -13.42 24.42 21.36
N TRP A 211 -12.26 24.95 20.96
CA TRP A 211 -11.10 25.07 21.85
C TRP A 211 -11.42 25.88 23.13
N ASP A 212 -12.29 26.89 22.99
CA ASP A 212 -12.69 27.73 24.10
C ASP A 212 -13.61 26.95 25.04
N ASP A 213 -14.57 26.17 24.52
CA ASP A 213 -15.41 25.25 25.32
C ASP A 213 -14.55 24.20 26.05
N MET A 214 -13.53 23.65 25.39
CA MET A 214 -12.59 22.70 26.00
C MET A 214 -11.75 23.35 27.11
N THR A 215 -11.50 24.65 27.02
CA THR A 215 -10.82 25.41 28.08
C THR A 215 -11.75 25.65 29.26
N GLU A 216 -13.02 25.98 29.01
CA GLU A 216 -14.04 26.16 30.04
C GLU A 216 -14.34 24.86 30.80
N ASN A 217 -14.37 23.73 30.09
CA ASN A 217 -14.61 22.40 30.65
C ASN A 217 -13.36 21.77 31.30
N GLY A 218 -12.22 22.47 31.29
CA GLY A 218 -10.98 22.03 31.93
C GLY A 218 -10.21 20.92 31.21
N LEU A 219 -10.62 20.53 29.99
CA LEU A 219 -9.83 19.62 29.15
C LEU A 219 -8.52 20.27 28.71
N VAL A 220 -8.58 21.55 28.33
CA VAL A 220 -7.42 22.36 27.99
C VAL A 220 -7.15 23.36 29.12
N ILE A 221 -5.91 23.41 29.60
CA ILE A 221 -5.47 24.43 30.56
C ILE A 221 -4.39 25.27 29.93
N ASN A 222 -4.61 26.58 29.84
CA ASN A 222 -3.63 27.54 29.36
C ASN A 222 -2.86 28.11 30.54
N TRP A 223 -1.54 27.96 30.51
CA TRP A 223 -0.63 28.28 31.60
C TRP A 223 0.42 29.30 31.15
N VAL A 224 0.39 30.48 31.74
CA VAL A 224 1.35 31.56 31.47
C VAL A 224 2.45 31.54 32.52
N ILE A 225 3.68 31.29 32.08
CA ILE A 225 4.87 31.24 32.93
C ILE A 225 5.71 32.50 32.67
N PRO A 226 5.68 33.49 33.58
CA PRO A 226 6.50 34.68 33.45
C PRO A 226 7.98 34.32 33.59
N GLN A 227 8.80 34.87 32.69
CA GLN A 227 10.24 34.68 32.71
C GLN A 227 10.95 35.84 33.41
N PRO A 228 12.19 35.64 33.89
CA PRO A 228 12.96 36.69 34.57
C PRO A 228 13.21 37.94 33.73
N ASP A 229 13.13 37.84 32.40
CA ASP A 229 13.41 38.91 31.44
C ASP A 229 12.13 39.59 30.91
N THR A 230 11.01 39.49 31.64
CA THR A 230 9.68 40.02 31.27
C THR A 230 9.01 39.36 30.06
N SER A 231 9.65 38.39 29.43
CA SER A 231 9.03 37.54 28.43
C SER A 231 8.12 36.49 29.08
N GLU A 232 7.20 35.91 28.32
CA GLU A 232 6.24 34.91 28.80
C GLU A 232 6.36 33.63 27.97
N LEU A 233 6.38 32.50 28.66
CA LEU A 233 6.22 31.17 28.06
C LEU A 233 4.78 30.75 28.28
N HIS A 234 4.05 30.46 27.20
CA HIS A 234 2.66 30.02 27.26
C HIS A 234 2.62 28.52 26.99
N LEU A 235 2.12 27.74 27.94
CA LEU A 235 1.95 26.30 27.80
C LEU A 235 0.46 25.95 27.79
N SER A 236 -0.01 25.18 26.83
CA SER A 236 -1.36 24.62 26.80
C SER A 236 -1.29 23.13 27.13
N LEU A 237 -1.93 22.71 28.22
CA LEU A 237 -1.94 21.33 28.68
C LEU A 237 -3.29 20.69 28.35
N ALA A 238 -3.28 19.50 27.77
CA ALA A 238 -4.52 18.76 27.52
C ALA A 238 -4.32 17.25 27.53
N PHE A 239 -5.25 16.52 28.11
CA PHE A 239 -5.20 15.08 28.13
C PHE A 239 -5.52 14.50 26.76
N MET A 240 -4.69 13.56 26.31
CA MET A 240 -4.77 12.92 25.00
C MET A 240 -4.42 11.42 25.07
N GLY A 241 -4.71 10.79 26.22
CA GLY A 241 -4.42 9.37 26.47
C GLY A 241 -5.30 8.39 25.69
N HIS A 242 -6.38 8.86 25.06
CA HIS A 242 -7.22 8.08 24.16
C HIS A 242 -7.00 8.50 22.70
N ASP A 243 -7.06 7.55 21.76
CA ASP A 243 -6.73 7.78 20.36
C ASP A 243 -7.62 8.82 19.70
N GLY A 244 -8.93 8.60 19.73
CA GLY A 244 -9.87 9.55 19.13
C GLY A 244 -9.75 10.94 19.75
N LEU A 245 -9.42 11.03 21.05
CA LEU A 245 -9.21 12.31 21.71
C LEU A 245 -7.93 12.97 21.22
N GLY A 246 -6.84 12.21 21.12
CA GLY A 246 -5.59 12.70 20.57
C GLY A 246 -5.70 13.16 19.12
N GLU A 247 -6.38 12.39 18.29
CA GLU A 247 -6.68 12.75 16.89
C GLU A 247 -7.52 14.03 16.80
N ILE A 248 -8.54 14.19 17.66
CA ILE A 248 -9.28 15.46 17.79
C ILE A 248 -8.35 16.60 18.18
N MET A 249 -7.47 16.40 19.17
CA MET A 249 -6.65 17.46 19.73
C MET A 249 -5.56 17.95 18.78
N VAL A 250 -4.82 17.04 18.13
CA VAL A 250 -3.60 17.38 17.36
C VAL A 250 -3.65 16.94 15.89
N GLY A 251 -4.71 16.24 15.47
CA GLY A 251 -4.79 15.63 14.15
C GLY A 251 -4.24 14.22 14.13
N ASP A 252 -4.76 13.40 13.23
CA ASP A 252 -4.44 11.98 13.05
C ASP A 252 -2.96 11.72 12.78
N VAL A 253 -2.33 12.49 11.89
CA VAL A 253 -0.93 12.33 11.49
C VAL A 253 0.03 12.66 12.63
N ASP A 254 -0.20 13.79 13.30
CA ASP A 254 0.65 14.27 14.38
C ASP A 254 0.47 13.42 15.64
N TYR A 255 -0.77 13.00 15.93
CA TYR A 255 -1.05 12.05 17.00
C TYR A 255 -0.35 10.72 16.75
N SER A 256 -0.57 10.11 15.57
CA SER A 256 0.01 8.81 15.22
C SER A 256 1.53 8.82 15.24
N ARG A 257 2.15 9.95 14.87
CA ARG A 257 3.62 10.11 14.93
C ARG A 257 4.11 10.18 16.37
N ALA A 258 3.48 11.03 17.19
CA ALA A 258 3.80 11.18 18.60
C ALA A 258 3.64 9.86 19.34
N ASP A 259 2.54 9.16 19.09
CA ASP A 259 2.21 7.87 19.68
C ASP A 259 3.21 6.77 19.30
N ARG A 260 3.57 6.65 18.00
CA ARG A 260 4.62 5.71 17.56
C ARG A 260 5.95 6.01 18.23
N GLU A 261 6.33 7.29 18.32
CA GLU A 261 7.58 7.70 18.95
C GLU A 261 7.56 7.44 20.46
N ALA A 262 6.42 7.65 21.12
CA ALA A 262 6.23 7.41 22.54
C ALA A 262 6.33 5.92 22.85
N SER A 263 5.59 5.09 22.11
CA SER A 263 5.56 3.62 22.22
C SER A 263 6.93 2.99 21.96
N ALA A 264 7.73 3.57 21.05
CA ALA A 264 9.10 3.11 20.80
C ALA A 264 10.06 3.43 21.95
N ARG A 265 9.74 4.42 22.80
CA ARG A 265 10.62 4.90 23.88
C ARG A 265 10.21 4.37 25.26
N VAL A 266 8.91 4.16 25.49
CA VAL A 266 8.33 3.77 26.77
C VAL A 266 7.16 2.84 26.52
N ARG A 267 7.04 1.77 27.32
CA ARG A 267 6.02 0.74 27.14
C ARG A 267 4.64 1.12 27.67
N ASP A 268 4.60 1.89 28.76
CA ASP A 268 3.39 2.20 29.51
C ASP A 268 3.30 3.70 29.86
N GLY A 269 2.10 4.25 29.81
CA GLY A 269 1.80 5.62 30.24
C GLY A 269 0.88 6.38 29.29
N ASN A 270 0.01 7.23 29.86
CA ASN A 270 -0.92 8.05 29.10
C ASN A 270 -0.28 9.37 28.64
N MET A 271 -0.72 9.91 27.51
CA MET A 271 -0.14 11.14 26.96
C MET A 271 -0.88 12.40 27.45
N LEU A 272 -0.11 13.39 27.90
CA LEU A 272 -0.55 14.76 28.09
C LEU A 272 0.10 15.66 27.04
N LEU A 273 -0.74 16.35 26.26
CA LEU A 273 -0.35 17.36 25.30
C LEU A 273 0.30 18.54 26.02
N VAL A 274 1.38 19.06 25.44
CA VAL A 274 2.06 20.28 25.85
C VAL A 274 2.23 21.15 24.61
N GLY A 275 1.25 22.02 24.38
CA GLY A 275 1.34 23.10 23.41
C GLY A 275 2.27 24.20 23.94
N ILE A 276 3.16 24.71 23.10
CA ILE A 276 4.22 25.65 23.46
C ILE A 276 4.11 26.89 22.58
N ASP A 277 3.90 28.04 23.22
CA ASP A 277 3.85 29.36 22.59
C ASP A 277 4.43 30.44 23.52
N GLY A 278 4.22 31.71 23.18
CA GLY A 278 4.67 32.88 23.93
C GLY A 278 5.84 33.59 23.24
N ASN A 279 6.33 34.63 23.88
CA ASN A 279 7.45 35.46 23.40
C ASN A 279 8.74 35.22 24.20
N SER A 280 8.81 34.09 24.91
CA SER A 280 9.94 33.75 25.77
C SER A 280 11.29 33.82 25.04
N THR A 281 12.26 34.53 25.62
CA THR A 281 13.64 34.53 25.07
C THR A 281 14.42 33.27 25.46
N GLN A 282 14.00 32.59 26.54
CA GLN A 282 14.54 31.30 26.92
C GLN A 282 13.77 30.20 26.18
N PRO A 283 14.45 29.33 25.42
CA PRO A 283 13.76 28.24 24.74
C PRO A 283 13.16 27.29 25.78
N PHE A 284 11.96 26.80 25.49
CA PHE A 284 11.37 25.70 26.25
C PHE A 284 12.34 24.51 26.31
N ARG A 285 12.45 23.90 27.50
CA ARG A 285 13.26 22.69 27.73
C ARG A 285 12.40 21.67 28.46
N GLN A 286 12.17 20.54 27.81
CA GLN A 286 11.39 19.43 28.38
C GLN A 286 11.99 18.89 29.69
N GLU A 287 13.31 18.95 29.88
CA GLU A 287 13.98 18.48 31.11
C GLU A 287 13.64 19.34 32.36
N ARG A 288 12.93 20.45 32.17
CA ARG A 288 12.42 21.31 33.24
C ARG A 288 11.00 20.93 33.67
N LEU A 289 10.34 19.99 32.99
CA LEU A 289 9.02 19.49 33.34
C LEU A 289 9.10 18.35 34.37
N ALA A 290 8.19 18.37 35.32
CA ALA A 290 7.89 17.26 36.20
C ALA A 290 6.39 17.24 36.50
N VAL A 291 5.86 16.08 36.88
CA VAL A 291 4.51 15.95 37.42
C VAL A 291 4.62 15.61 38.89
N GLN A 292 3.85 16.28 39.74
CA GLN A 292 3.79 16.01 41.17
C GLN A 292 2.38 15.54 41.55
N GLN A 293 2.31 14.44 42.28
CA GLN A 293 1.07 13.96 42.88
C GLN A 293 1.34 13.51 44.32
N GLY A 294 0.74 14.22 45.28
CA GLY A 294 1.07 14.06 46.70
C GLY A 294 2.53 14.43 47.00
N GLU A 295 3.26 13.51 47.64
CA GLU A 295 4.69 13.67 47.94
C GLU A 295 5.61 13.20 46.81
N ASN A 296 5.07 12.52 45.79
CA ASN A 296 5.84 11.95 44.69
C ASN A 296 6.04 12.98 43.57
N ILE A 297 7.27 13.08 43.07
CA ILE A 297 7.64 13.93 41.93
C ILE A 297 8.19 13.03 40.82
N PHE A 298 7.53 13.08 39.67
CA PHE A 298 7.84 12.31 38.47
C PHE A 298 8.49 13.23 37.43
N PRO A 299 9.83 13.27 37.32
CA PRO A 299 10.51 14.09 36.32
C PRO A 299 10.24 13.56 34.91
N ILE A 300 9.99 14.46 33.96
CA ILE A 300 9.79 14.09 32.55
C ILE A 300 11.16 13.88 31.88
N GLU A 301 11.62 12.64 31.90
CA GLU A 301 12.85 12.24 31.21
C GLU A 301 12.73 12.42 29.69
N ARG A 302 13.87 12.55 29.00
CA ARG A 302 13.89 12.69 27.52
C ARG A 302 13.13 11.60 26.77
N ARG A 303 13.09 10.37 27.30
CA ARG A 303 12.34 9.26 26.70
C ARG A 303 10.83 9.39 26.85
N ARG A 304 10.35 10.10 27.88
CA ARG A 304 8.92 10.35 28.18
C ARG A 304 8.40 11.66 27.59
N PHE A 305 9.14 12.30 26.69
CA PHE A 305 8.67 13.47 25.94
C PHE A 305 8.90 13.27 24.44
N VAL A 306 7.84 13.41 23.66
CA VAL A 306 7.86 13.22 22.20
C VAL A 306 7.41 14.48 21.49
N TYR A 307 7.91 14.65 20.28
CA TYR A 307 7.53 15.79 19.46
C TYR A 307 6.26 15.45 18.69
N VAL A 308 5.21 16.27 18.86
CA VAL A 308 3.92 16.04 18.21
C VAL A 308 3.90 16.70 16.85
N GLY A 309 4.27 17.99 16.78
CA GLY A 309 4.22 18.74 15.53
C GLY A 309 4.27 20.25 15.73
N SER A 310 3.99 20.98 14.65
CA SER A 310 3.91 22.44 14.65
C SER A 310 2.49 22.98 14.90
N ALA A 311 1.58 22.12 15.39
CA ALA A 311 0.18 22.46 15.62
C ALA A 311 -0.51 23.01 14.36
N ASP A 312 -0.38 22.29 13.24
CA ASP A 312 -1.00 22.63 11.97
C ASP A 312 -2.41 22.03 11.83
N HIS A 313 -2.75 21.02 12.64
CA HIS A 313 -3.96 20.22 12.57
C HIS A 313 -4.60 20.02 13.95
N GLY A 314 -5.82 19.46 13.98
CA GLY A 314 -6.60 19.24 15.20
C GLY A 314 -7.15 20.51 15.85
N LYS A 315 -7.70 20.39 17.05
CA LYS A 315 -8.21 21.53 17.84
C LYS A 315 -7.12 22.51 18.25
N ILE A 316 -5.86 22.04 18.35
CA ILE A 316 -4.69 22.86 18.65
C ILE A 316 -4.23 23.74 17.47
N ALA A 317 -4.80 23.55 16.27
CA ALA A 317 -4.36 24.23 15.06
C ALA A 317 -4.32 25.76 15.21
N ASN A 318 -3.18 26.37 14.87
CA ASN A 318 -2.93 27.82 14.97
C ASN A 318 -3.09 28.42 16.39
N ARG A 319 -3.12 27.58 17.45
CA ARG A 319 -3.20 28.04 18.84
C ARG A 319 -1.83 28.11 19.53
N VAL A 320 -0.86 27.33 19.05
CA VAL A 320 0.52 27.31 19.57
C VAL A 320 1.53 27.22 18.43
N ARG A 321 2.82 27.46 18.71
CA ARG A 321 3.88 27.35 17.69
C ARG A 321 4.40 25.92 17.52
N PHE A 322 4.45 25.18 18.62
CA PHE A 322 4.96 23.81 18.66
C PHE A 322 4.15 23.00 19.67
N ALA A 323 3.95 21.72 19.38
CA ALA A 323 3.32 20.78 20.28
C ALA A 323 4.29 19.63 20.59
N GLY A 324 4.41 19.29 21.87
CA GLY A 324 4.98 18.04 22.33
C GLY A 324 3.95 17.27 23.16
N ALA A 325 4.22 16.01 23.42
CA ALA A 325 3.43 15.21 24.35
C ALA A 325 4.37 14.62 25.39
N MET A 326 3.96 14.70 26.66
CA MET A 326 4.62 13.98 27.73
C MET A 326 3.87 12.70 28.04
N VAL A 327 4.60 11.60 28.13
CA VAL A 327 4.10 10.29 28.55
C VAL A 327 4.17 10.25 30.06
N LEU A 328 3.00 10.34 30.70
CA LEU A 328 2.85 10.30 32.15
C LEU A 328 3.35 8.96 32.68
N ASP A 329 3.89 8.98 33.89
CA ASP A 329 4.29 7.75 34.58
C ASP A 329 3.03 6.94 34.96
N PRO A 330 2.98 5.63 34.75
CA PRO A 330 1.81 4.81 35.06
C PRO A 330 1.42 4.82 36.56
N ASP A 331 2.35 5.19 37.44
CA ASP A 331 2.07 5.34 38.88
C ASP A 331 1.23 6.60 39.22
N ILE A 332 0.99 7.48 38.24
CA ILE A 332 0.13 8.67 38.42
C ILE A 332 -1.34 8.27 38.29
N ASP A 333 -2.12 8.50 39.34
CA ASP A 333 -3.56 8.28 39.33
C ASP A 333 -4.27 9.42 38.59
N LEU A 334 -4.73 9.16 37.36
CA LEU A 334 -5.43 10.14 36.53
C LEU A 334 -6.80 10.55 37.06
N ALA A 335 -7.38 9.78 37.99
CA ALA A 335 -8.65 10.13 38.62
C ALA A 335 -8.48 11.22 39.69
N GLN A 336 -7.24 11.49 40.14
CA GLN A 336 -6.91 12.52 41.13
C GLN A 336 -6.14 13.68 40.49
N PRO A 337 -6.20 14.88 41.09
CA PRO A 337 -5.52 16.04 40.52
C PRO A 337 -4.01 15.87 40.70
N PHE A 338 -3.26 16.33 39.70
CA PHE A 338 -1.80 16.36 39.75
C PHE A 338 -1.28 17.73 39.30
N ASP A 339 -0.12 18.13 39.82
CA ASP A 339 0.51 19.40 39.47
C ASP A 339 1.56 19.19 38.38
N VAL A 340 1.45 19.95 37.30
CA VAL A 340 2.50 20.05 36.30
C VAL A 340 3.45 21.17 36.73
N LEU A 341 4.72 20.80 36.93
CA LEU A 341 5.79 21.68 37.39
C LEU A 341 6.69 22.07 36.22
N TYR A 342 7.12 23.32 36.20
CA TYR A 342 8.14 23.82 35.27
C TYR A 342 9.19 24.62 36.02
N ASN A 343 10.44 24.16 35.96
CA ASN A 343 11.56 24.84 36.59
C ASN A 343 11.97 26.09 35.79
N THR A 344 11.75 27.29 36.34
CA THR A 344 12.15 28.57 35.69
C THR A 344 13.58 29.01 36.05
N GLY A 345 14.30 28.20 36.84
CA GLY A 345 15.67 28.45 37.30
C GLY A 345 16.75 28.34 36.22
N GLY A 346 17.77 29.18 36.35
CA GLY A 346 18.81 29.41 35.33
C GLY A 346 19.92 28.34 35.19
N ARG A 347 19.96 27.28 36.02
CA ARG A 347 20.97 26.21 35.92
C ARG A 347 20.44 24.86 36.40
N VAL A 348 20.90 23.78 35.75
CA VAL A 348 20.69 22.40 36.20
C VAL A 348 21.34 22.25 37.58
N GLY A 349 20.54 21.94 38.62
CA GLY A 349 21.02 21.73 39.99
C GLY A 349 20.97 22.94 40.93
N GLU A 350 20.45 24.10 40.49
CA GLU A 350 20.14 25.24 41.37
C GLU A 350 18.61 25.34 41.56
N PHE A 351 18.14 25.47 42.81
CA PHE A 351 16.73 25.71 43.14
C PHE A 351 16.34 27.13 42.69
N GLY A 352 15.79 27.26 41.48
CA GLY A 352 15.11 28.47 41.03
C GLY A 352 13.66 28.53 41.53
N SER A 353 12.89 29.47 40.97
CA SER A 353 11.44 29.51 41.10
C SER A 353 10.81 28.34 40.32
N ILE A 354 9.94 27.58 40.97
CA ILE A 354 9.12 26.55 40.32
C ILE A 354 7.78 27.20 40.01
N ALA A 355 7.37 27.17 38.75
CA ALA A 355 6.00 27.44 38.39
C ALA A 355 5.24 26.10 38.44
N SER A 356 4.02 26.10 38.97
CA SER A 356 3.14 24.93 38.98
C SER A 356 1.74 25.29 38.51
N ILE A 357 1.04 24.31 37.95
CA ILE A 357 -0.39 24.38 37.67
C ILE A 357 -1.04 23.03 37.93
N SER A 358 -2.21 23.03 38.56
CA SER A 358 -2.98 21.81 38.81
C SER A 358 -3.78 21.42 37.57
N TYR A 359 -3.72 20.14 37.21
CA TYR A 359 -4.48 19.52 36.12
C TYR A 359 -5.25 18.33 36.67
N GLN A 360 -6.53 18.23 36.28
CA GLN A 360 -7.40 17.10 36.58
C GLN A 360 -7.96 16.60 35.24
N VAL A 361 -7.82 15.30 34.95
CA VAL A 361 -8.42 14.74 33.74
C VAL A 361 -9.95 14.81 33.87
N PRO A 362 -10.66 15.45 32.92
CA PRO A 362 -12.12 15.53 32.98
C PRO A 362 -12.77 14.15 32.86
N PRO A 363 -14.00 13.95 33.36
CA PRO A 363 -14.64 12.64 33.46
C PRO A 363 -14.76 11.87 32.13
N ILE A 364 -15.12 12.55 31.03
CA ILE A 364 -15.28 11.90 29.71
C ILE A 364 -13.91 11.42 29.17
N PRO A 365 -12.87 12.27 29.03
CA PRO A 365 -11.50 11.83 28.72
C PRO A 365 -10.95 10.74 29.62
N LEU A 366 -11.25 10.78 30.93
CA LEU A 366 -10.81 9.78 31.91
C LEU A 366 -11.47 8.43 31.65
N ALA A 367 -12.79 8.42 31.42
CA ALA A 367 -13.54 7.20 31.09
C ALA A 367 -13.05 6.58 29.77
N LEU A 368 -12.84 7.41 28.73
CA LEU A 368 -12.26 7.00 27.45
C LEU A 368 -10.87 6.36 27.62
N SER A 369 -10.03 6.93 28.49
CA SER A 369 -8.68 6.37 28.72
C SER A 369 -8.68 5.06 29.49
N ASN A 370 -9.65 4.86 30.38
CA ASN A 370 -9.73 3.68 31.23
C ASN A 370 -10.61 2.57 30.62
N GLY A 371 -11.20 2.81 29.44
CA GLY A 371 -12.17 1.90 28.81
C GLY A 371 -13.40 1.66 29.69
N GLN A 372 -13.79 2.66 30.49
CA GLN A 372 -14.92 2.55 31.42
C GLN A 372 -16.22 3.10 30.80
N PRO A 373 -17.38 2.53 31.19
CA PRO A 373 -18.68 3.04 30.75
C PRO A 373 -18.86 4.49 31.15
N ILE A 374 -19.21 5.30 30.16
CA ILE A 374 -19.47 6.73 30.36
C ILE A 374 -20.85 6.84 31.00
N PRO A 375 -20.96 7.44 32.21
CA PRO A 375 -22.24 7.63 32.88
C PRO A 375 -23.26 8.28 31.93
N PRO A 376 -24.49 7.74 31.82
CA PRO A 376 -25.52 8.27 30.92
C PRO A 376 -25.80 9.77 31.15
N GLU A 377 -25.59 10.27 32.37
CA GLU A 377 -25.77 11.68 32.72
C GLU A 377 -24.76 12.64 32.05
N LEU A 378 -23.63 12.10 31.58
CA LEU A 378 -22.59 12.86 30.87
C LEU A 378 -22.73 12.78 29.35
N LEU A 379 -23.61 11.92 28.85
CA LEU A 379 -23.94 11.81 27.42
C LEU A 379 -25.21 12.62 27.15
N PRO A 380 -25.25 13.42 26.08
CA PRO A 380 -26.49 14.10 25.69
C PRO A 380 -27.60 13.08 25.36
N GLU A 381 -28.83 13.32 25.85
CA GLU A 381 -30.00 12.53 25.48
C GLU A 381 -30.22 12.62 23.97
N PHE A 382 -29.99 11.54 23.23
CA PHE A 382 -30.28 11.47 21.81
C PHE A 382 -31.20 10.30 21.47
N GLU A 383 -32.30 10.62 20.80
CA GLU A 383 -33.07 9.70 19.97
C GLU A 383 -32.15 9.01 18.96
N ASN A 384 -32.39 7.71 18.75
CA ASN A 384 -31.72 6.84 17.79
C ASN A 384 -31.47 7.50 16.43
N ASP A 385 -30.30 8.10 16.24
CA ASP A 385 -29.83 8.57 14.94
C ASP A 385 -28.69 7.68 14.43
N LEU A 386 -29.08 6.45 14.10
CA LEU A 386 -28.24 5.39 13.54
C LEU A 386 -27.98 5.55 12.02
N THR A 387 -28.18 6.75 11.46
CA THR A 387 -27.99 6.99 10.01
C THR A 387 -26.63 7.61 9.65
N ALA A 388 -25.77 7.90 10.64
CA ALA A 388 -24.49 8.57 10.40
C ALA A 388 -23.36 7.67 9.85
N PHE A 389 -23.46 6.35 9.97
CA PHE A 389 -22.45 5.42 9.41
C PHE A 389 -22.57 5.21 7.89
N GLU A 390 -23.62 5.74 7.24
CA GLU A 390 -23.81 5.58 5.79
C GLU A 390 -23.26 6.74 4.93
N ASN A 391 -22.77 7.85 5.52
CA ASN A 391 -22.49 9.07 4.74
C ASN A 391 -21.17 9.80 5.04
N GLU A 392 -20.12 9.11 5.50
CA GLU A 392 -18.79 9.57 5.08
C GLU A 392 -18.62 9.18 3.62
N GLY A 393 -18.79 10.17 2.74
CA GLY A 393 -18.67 9.94 1.30
C GLY A 393 -17.37 9.20 1.00
N LEU A 394 -17.44 8.12 0.23
CA LEU A 394 -16.34 7.22 -0.17
C LEU A 394 -15.00 7.92 -0.54
N TYR A 395 -15.04 9.17 -1.00
CA TYR A 395 -13.87 9.97 -1.30
C TYR A 395 -13.18 10.55 -0.04
N ALA A 396 -13.93 10.85 1.01
CA ALA A 396 -13.43 11.34 2.28
C ALA A 396 -12.58 10.27 2.97
N SER A 397 -13.03 9.01 3.06
CA SER A 397 -12.21 7.94 3.65
C SER A 397 -10.93 7.68 2.84
N LEU A 398 -11.01 7.70 1.50
CA LEU A 398 -9.85 7.56 0.61
C LEU A 398 -8.80 8.67 0.78
N ILE A 399 -9.22 9.89 1.11
CA ILE A 399 -8.36 11.06 1.29
C ILE A 399 -7.82 11.10 2.72
N ASN A 400 -8.67 10.79 3.70
CA ASN A 400 -8.34 10.84 5.12
C ASN A 400 -7.39 9.69 5.52
N GLU A 401 -7.57 8.50 4.95
CA GLU A 401 -6.69 7.33 5.23
C GLU A 401 -5.46 7.25 4.30
N ALA A 402 -5.27 8.21 3.38
CA ALA A 402 -4.20 8.13 2.39
C ALA A 402 -2.80 8.30 3.02
N PRO A 403 -1.81 7.45 2.67
CA PRO A 403 -0.42 7.66 3.03
C PRO A 403 0.17 8.83 2.23
N TRP A 404 -0.08 10.06 2.67
CA TRP A 404 0.27 11.29 1.92
C TRP A 404 1.75 11.43 1.58
N PHE A 405 2.64 10.83 2.38
CA PHE A 405 4.06 10.77 2.05
C PHE A 405 4.31 9.94 0.79
N ASP A 406 3.77 8.71 0.72
CA ASP A 406 3.93 7.82 -0.43
C ASP A 406 3.25 8.40 -1.68
N VAL A 407 2.08 9.02 -1.50
CA VAL A 407 1.38 9.79 -2.55
C VAL A 407 2.26 10.94 -3.04
N GLY A 408 2.87 11.71 -2.13
CA GLY A 408 3.74 12.83 -2.46
C GLY A 408 4.98 12.40 -3.25
N VAL A 409 5.64 11.32 -2.81
CA VAL A 409 6.81 10.75 -3.52
C VAL A 409 6.40 10.20 -4.89
N LEU A 410 5.25 9.54 -4.98
CA LEU A 410 4.70 9.07 -6.26
C LEU A 410 4.41 10.24 -7.19
N LEU A 411 3.74 11.30 -6.73
CA LEU A 411 3.46 12.49 -7.55
C LEU A 411 4.74 13.16 -8.04
N LEU A 412 5.78 13.22 -7.19
CA LEU A 412 7.10 13.69 -7.59
C LEU A 412 7.73 12.80 -8.68
N LEU A 413 7.64 11.48 -8.54
CA LEU A 413 8.08 10.54 -9.59
C LEU A 413 7.33 10.78 -10.91
N LEU A 414 6.00 10.90 -10.86
CA LEU A 414 5.17 11.16 -12.04
C LEU A 414 5.54 12.49 -12.70
N ALA A 415 5.81 13.52 -11.92
CA ALA A 415 6.29 14.81 -12.41
C ALA A 415 7.67 14.69 -13.07
N MET A 416 8.60 13.95 -12.47
CA MET A 416 9.92 13.67 -13.06
C MET A 416 9.82 12.90 -14.38
N VAL A 417 8.89 11.95 -14.48
CA VAL A 417 8.61 11.20 -15.71
C VAL A 417 8.09 12.13 -16.80
N MET A 418 7.11 12.97 -16.48
CA MET A 418 6.58 13.94 -17.45
C MET A 418 7.63 14.97 -17.86
N LEU A 419 8.45 15.44 -16.93
CA LEU A 419 9.56 16.35 -17.22
C LEU A 419 10.57 15.69 -18.16
N ALA A 420 10.99 14.45 -17.88
CA ALA A 420 11.91 13.70 -18.74
C ALA A 420 11.31 13.48 -20.14
N PHE A 421 10.03 13.11 -20.22
CA PHE A 421 9.32 12.85 -21.46
C PHE A 421 9.12 14.12 -22.30
N LEU A 422 8.75 15.25 -21.70
CA LEU A 422 8.48 16.50 -22.42
C LEU A 422 9.76 17.22 -22.85
N THR A 423 10.79 17.24 -21.99
CA THR A 423 12.07 17.89 -22.31
C THR A 423 12.95 17.07 -23.26
N LYS A 424 12.64 15.78 -23.43
CA LYS A 424 13.43 14.82 -24.22
C LYS A 424 14.91 14.77 -23.81
N ASN A 425 15.21 15.10 -22.55
CA ASN A 425 16.58 15.20 -22.04
C ASN A 425 17.07 13.84 -21.49
N ALA A 426 18.17 13.35 -22.06
CA ALA A 426 18.74 12.06 -21.68
C ALA A 426 19.18 11.99 -20.20
N LYS A 427 19.71 13.09 -19.64
CA LYS A 427 20.18 13.11 -18.23
C LYS A 427 19.02 12.93 -17.27
N ILE A 428 17.96 13.72 -17.46
CA ILE A 428 16.75 13.66 -16.63
C ILE A 428 16.12 12.27 -16.73
N ARG A 429 16.04 11.70 -17.94
CA ARG A 429 15.54 10.34 -18.15
C ARG A 429 16.33 9.31 -17.32
N TRP A 430 17.66 9.33 -17.35
CA TRP A 430 18.46 8.37 -16.59
C TRP A 430 18.31 8.52 -15.07
N VAL A 431 18.21 9.77 -14.59
CA VAL A 431 17.92 10.05 -13.17
C VAL A 431 16.54 9.50 -12.79
N THR A 432 15.51 9.78 -13.59
CA THR A 432 14.16 9.25 -13.38
C THR A 432 14.16 7.72 -13.40
N LEU A 433 14.83 7.08 -14.35
CA LEU A 433 14.92 5.61 -14.41
C LEU A 433 15.59 5.00 -13.18
N ALA A 434 16.65 5.63 -12.67
CA ALA A 434 17.30 5.20 -11.44
C ALA A 434 16.35 5.32 -10.25
N PHE A 435 15.66 6.45 -10.14
CA PHE A 435 14.69 6.70 -9.07
C PHE A 435 13.53 5.70 -9.13
N THR A 436 12.93 5.50 -10.31
CA THR A 436 11.89 4.48 -10.55
C THR A 436 12.34 3.08 -10.17
N LEU A 437 13.55 2.69 -10.56
CA LEU A 437 14.08 1.36 -10.29
C LEU A 437 14.25 1.12 -8.79
N VAL A 438 14.71 2.11 -8.03
CA VAL A 438 14.91 1.97 -6.58
C VAL A 438 13.59 2.08 -5.83
N TYR A 439 12.82 3.15 -6.09
CA TYR A 439 11.59 3.44 -5.37
C TYR A 439 10.49 2.42 -5.67
N LEU A 440 10.03 2.31 -6.92
CA LEU A 440 8.97 1.36 -7.28
C LEU A 440 9.47 -0.09 -7.29
N GLY A 441 10.77 -0.32 -7.47
CA GLY A 441 11.34 -1.67 -7.41
C GLY A 441 11.45 -2.18 -5.98
N TRP A 442 12.33 -1.59 -5.17
CA TRP A 442 12.71 -2.16 -3.86
C TRP A 442 12.04 -1.51 -2.65
N MET A 443 11.59 -0.25 -2.72
CA MET A 443 11.02 0.46 -1.57
C MET A 443 9.50 0.23 -1.45
N ASP A 444 8.75 0.64 -2.46
CA ASP A 444 7.29 0.65 -2.47
C ASP A 444 6.71 -0.66 -3.04
N GLY A 445 7.08 -1.00 -4.29
CA GLY A 445 6.54 -2.18 -4.97
C GLY A 445 5.08 -2.05 -5.43
N GLY A 446 4.50 -0.84 -5.37
CA GLY A 446 3.17 -0.50 -5.88
C GLY A 446 3.21 -0.05 -7.35
N PHE A 447 3.50 -0.98 -8.26
CA PHE A 447 3.49 -0.69 -9.70
C PHE A 447 2.50 -1.55 -10.48
N VAL A 448 2.07 -1.02 -11.63
CA VAL A 448 1.11 -1.71 -12.51
C VAL A 448 1.71 -3.02 -13.02
N SER A 449 0.96 -4.10 -12.87
CA SER A 449 1.31 -5.49 -13.21
C SER A 449 0.17 -6.14 -14.02
N VAL A 450 0.37 -7.36 -14.53
CA VAL A 450 -0.72 -8.11 -15.18
C VAL A 450 -1.81 -8.53 -14.20
N SER A 451 -1.50 -8.66 -12.90
CA SER A 451 -2.51 -9.00 -11.90
C SER A 451 -3.60 -7.93 -11.82
N HIS A 452 -3.26 -6.66 -12.02
CA HIS A 452 -4.25 -5.58 -12.12
C HIS A 452 -5.21 -5.77 -13.30
N ILE A 453 -4.73 -6.30 -14.44
CA ILE A 453 -5.58 -6.61 -15.59
C ILE A 453 -6.50 -7.79 -15.26
N THR A 454 -5.95 -8.88 -14.70
CA THR A 454 -6.75 -10.07 -14.40
C THR A 454 -7.75 -9.83 -13.27
N ASN A 455 -7.38 -9.03 -12.28
CA ASN A 455 -8.25 -8.69 -11.15
C ASN A 455 -9.33 -7.70 -11.56
N PHE A 456 -9.03 -6.76 -12.47
CA PHE A 456 -10.05 -5.88 -13.04
C PHE A 456 -11.12 -6.68 -13.80
N VAL A 457 -10.71 -7.75 -14.50
CA VAL A 457 -11.64 -8.65 -15.17
C VAL A 457 -12.52 -9.41 -14.17
N LYS A 458 -11.98 -9.78 -13.00
CA LYS A 458 -12.69 -10.57 -11.97
C LYS A 458 -13.61 -9.74 -11.07
N ILE A 459 -13.06 -8.66 -10.51
CA ILE A 459 -13.65 -7.86 -9.43
C ILE A 459 -14.24 -6.55 -9.97
N GLY A 460 -13.83 -6.13 -11.17
CA GLY A 460 -14.25 -4.87 -11.77
C GLY A 460 -13.47 -3.65 -11.25
N PRO A 461 -13.96 -2.43 -11.51
CA PRO A 461 -13.25 -1.19 -11.17
C PRO A 461 -13.13 -0.91 -9.68
N ILE A 462 -13.89 -1.62 -8.83
CA ILE A 462 -13.93 -1.37 -7.39
C ILE A 462 -12.60 -1.66 -6.69
N MET A 463 -11.79 -2.57 -7.24
CA MET A 463 -10.49 -2.93 -6.68
C MET A 463 -9.48 -1.78 -6.61
N PHE A 464 -9.66 -0.72 -7.40
CA PHE A 464 -8.75 0.44 -7.40
C PHE A 464 -9.20 1.52 -6.42
N ARG A 465 -10.28 1.29 -5.67
CA ARG A 465 -10.86 2.28 -4.75
C ARG A 465 -10.39 2.13 -3.30
N SER A 466 -9.49 1.18 -3.00
CA SER A 466 -8.98 0.94 -1.65
C SER A 466 -7.58 1.51 -1.39
N ASP A 467 -6.82 1.86 -2.44
CA ASP A 467 -5.44 2.34 -2.31
C ASP A 467 -5.18 3.54 -3.24
N LEU A 468 -5.06 4.74 -2.64
CA LEU A 468 -4.92 6.00 -3.37
C LEU A 468 -3.64 6.06 -4.23
N PRO A 469 -2.43 5.73 -3.73
CA PRO A 469 -1.23 5.57 -4.56
C PRO A 469 -1.43 4.67 -5.79
N GLN A 470 -2.02 3.49 -5.63
CA GLN A 470 -2.27 2.55 -6.73
C GLN A 470 -3.26 3.12 -7.76
N LEU A 471 -4.32 3.80 -7.28
CA LEU A 471 -5.27 4.49 -8.16
C LEU A 471 -4.58 5.58 -9.00
N VAL A 472 -3.73 6.39 -8.36
CA VAL A 472 -3.00 7.49 -9.01
C VAL A 472 -2.07 6.97 -10.10
N ILE A 473 -1.28 5.92 -9.83
CA ILE A 473 -0.35 5.36 -10.84
C ILE A 473 -1.09 4.68 -12.01
N ILE A 474 -2.22 4.02 -11.75
CA ILE A 474 -3.04 3.40 -12.80
C ILE A 474 -3.69 4.48 -13.68
N LEU A 475 -4.30 5.49 -13.07
CA LEU A 475 -4.92 6.59 -13.80
C LEU A 475 -3.89 7.33 -14.66
N PHE A 476 -2.72 7.63 -14.09
CA PHE A 476 -1.60 8.21 -14.84
C PHE A 476 -1.18 7.31 -16.02
N THR A 477 -1.06 6.00 -15.79
CA THR A 477 -0.66 5.04 -16.83
C THR A 477 -1.69 4.97 -17.95
N LEU A 478 -2.98 4.95 -17.63
CA LEU A 478 -4.06 4.93 -18.62
C LEU A 478 -4.13 6.23 -19.42
N ILE A 479 -4.10 7.39 -18.74
CA ILE A 479 -4.11 8.71 -19.40
C ILE A 479 -2.91 8.85 -20.33
N THR A 480 -1.69 8.58 -19.84
CA THR A 480 -0.50 8.70 -20.69
C THR A 480 -0.51 7.71 -21.86
N THR A 481 -0.99 6.48 -21.65
CA THR A 481 -1.14 5.47 -22.71
C THR A 481 -2.15 5.88 -23.77
N LEU A 482 -3.28 6.45 -23.35
CA LEU A 482 -4.32 6.93 -24.25
C LEU A 482 -3.86 8.12 -25.07
N PHE A 483 -3.14 9.07 -24.47
CA PHE A 483 -2.76 10.31 -25.16
C PHE A 483 -1.48 10.09 -26.00
N TRP A 484 -0.41 9.58 -25.42
CA TRP A 484 0.90 9.47 -26.08
C TRP A 484 1.33 8.04 -26.39
N GLY A 485 0.61 7.00 -25.97
CA GLY A 485 1.09 5.62 -26.01
C GLY A 485 1.89 5.25 -24.77
N ARG A 486 2.61 4.12 -24.79
CA ARG A 486 3.09 3.42 -23.58
C ARG A 486 4.27 4.08 -22.84
N VAL A 487 4.09 5.28 -22.29
CA VAL A 487 5.09 6.02 -21.49
C VAL A 487 5.46 5.24 -20.22
N PHE A 488 4.51 4.53 -19.62
CA PHE A 488 4.77 3.67 -18.45
C PHE A 488 5.91 2.68 -18.71
N CYS A 489 5.88 1.97 -19.85
CA CYS A 489 6.87 0.95 -20.20
C CYS A 489 8.29 1.52 -20.38
N SER A 490 8.44 2.80 -20.75
CA SER A 490 9.76 3.41 -20.90
C SER A 490 10.30 3.95 -19.58
N SER A 491 9.46 4.54 -18.72
CA SER A 491 9.91 5.44 -17.65
C SER A 491 9.41 5.11 -16.25
N LEU A 492 8.29 4.37 -16.10
CA LEU A 492 7.74 4.00 -14.78
C LEU A 492 7.88 2.51 -14.44
N CYS A 493 8.05 1.65 -15.44
CA CYS A 493 8.22 0.22 -15.19
C CYS A 493 9.63 -0.06 -14.64
N PRO A 494 9.79 -0.53 -13.38
CA PRO A 494 11.11 -0.79 -12.80
C PRO A 494 11.83 -1.93 -13.53
N PHE A 495 11.12 -2.94 -14.00
CA PHE A 495 11.71 -4.02 -14.81
C PHE A 495 12.15 -3.56 -16.21
N GLY A 496 11.47 -2.56 -16.77
CA GLY A 496 11.90 -1.88 -18.00
C GLY A 496 13.17 -1.08 -17.78
N ALA A 497 13.25 -0.35 -16.66
CA ALA A 497 14.44 0.40 -16.25
C ALA A 497 15.64 -0.54 -16.03
N LEU A 498 15.45 -1.67 -15.33
CA LEU A 498 16.47 -2.68 -15.11
C LEU A 498 17.08 -3.19 -16.43
N GLN A 499 16.24 -3.52 -17.42
CA GLN A 499 16.71 -3.96 -18.73
C GLN A 499 17.43 -2.85 -19.52
N ASP A 500 17.03 -1.58 -19.35
CA ASP A 500 17.75 -0.43 -19.93
C ASP A 500 19.14 -0.26 -19.29
N PHE A 501 19.27 -0.41 -17.98
CA PHE A 501 20.57 -0.41 -17.29
C PHE A 501 21.45 -1.57 -17.76
N ILE A 502 20.92 -2.79 -17.83
CA ILE A 502 21.65 -3.95 -18.38
C ILE A 502 22.14 -3.63 -19.80
N SER A 503 21.27 -3.10 -20.66
CA SER A 503 21.62 -2.76 -22.04
C SER A 503 22.65 -1.63 -22.14
N HIS A 504 22.66 -0.70 -21.17
CA HIS A 504 23.61 0.41 -21.13
C HIS A 504 25.01 -0.04 -20.72
N PHE A 505 25.11 -0.94 -19.74
CA PHE A 505 26.39 -1.48 -19.28
C PHE A 505 26.92 -2.64 -20.13
N THR A 506 26.06 -3.26 -20.95
CA THR A 506 26.49 -4.34 -21.86
C THR A 506 27.24 -3.78 -23.06
N PRO A 507 28.44 -4.29 -23.39
CA PRO A 507 29.16 -3.92 -24.60
C PRO A 507 28.35 -4.19 -25.87
N ARG A 508 28.34 -3.23 -26.81
CA ARG A 508 27.53 -3.30 -28.05
C ARG A 508 27.80 -4.54 -28.92
N HIS A 509 28.96 -5.18 -28.82
CA HIS A 509 29.27 -6.37 -29.62
C HIS A 509 28.51 -7.63 -29.17
N PHE A 510 28.04 -7.68 -27.92
CA PHE A 510 27.18 -8.75 -27.44
C PHE A 510 25.72 -8.56 -27.85
N GLN A 511 25.31 -7.30 -28.07
CA GLN A 511 23.96 -6.96 -28.50
C GLN A 511 23.78 -7.24 -29.99
N LYS A 512 22.89 -8.18 -30.33
CA LYS A 512 22.61 -8.59 -31.70
C LYS A 512 21.16 -8.34 -32.05
N GLU A 513 20.94 -7.76 -33.23
CA GLU A 513 19.60 -7.64 -33.79
C GLU A 513 19.10 -9.00 -34.30
N LEU A 514 17.87 -9.36 -33.94
CA LEU A 514 17.24 -10.57 -34.47
C LEU A 514 16.86 -10.38 -35.94
N PRO A 515 16.99 -11.43 -36.78
CA PRO A 515 16.45 -11.40 -38.13
C PRO A 515 14.98 -10.99 -38.15
N ALA A 516 14.61 -10.07 -39.05
CA ALA A 516 13.28 -9.47 -39.08
C ALA A 516 12.13 -10.50 -39.15
N ALA A 517 12.34 -11.62 -39.84
CA ALA A 517 11.35 -12.70 -39.94
C ALA A 517 11.06 -13.38 -38.59
N ILE A 518 12.07 -13.58 -37.75
CA ILE A 518 11.91 -14.16 -36.40
C ILE A 518 11.27 -13.13 -35.49
N HIS A 519 11.75 -11.88 -35.55
CA HIS A 519 11.22 -10.79 -34.74
C HIS A 519 9.70 -10.61 -34.95
N LYS A 520 9.24 -10.54 -36.21
CA LYS A 520 7.82 -10.35 -36.55
C LYS A 520 6.92 -11.45 -35.99
N LYS A 521 7.42 -12.69 -35.90
CA LYS A 521 6.65 -13.82 -35.30
C LYS A 521 6.72 -13.81 -33.78
N ALA A 522 7.90 -13.57 -33.21
CA ALA A 522 8.13 -13.63 -31.77
C ALA A 522 7.37 -12.53 -31.00
N ILE A 523 7.11 -11.37 -31.61
CA ILE A 523 6.28 -10.31 -31.00
C ILE A 523 4.91 -10.83 -30.57
N TYR A 524 4.32 -11.78 -31.28
CA TYR A 524 2.98 -12.28 -30.95
C TYR A 524 2.94 -13.17 -29.70
N ILE A 525 4.09 -13.63 -29.19
CA ILE A 525 4.16 -14.50 -28.01
C ILE A 525 3.56 -13.81 -26.78
N LYS A 526 3.91 -12.56 -26.48
CA LYS A 526 3.32 -11.81 -25.36
C LYS A 526 1.81 -11.60 -25.48
N TYR A 527 1.28 -11.51 -26.70
CA TYR A 527 -0.16 -11.39 -26.93
C TYR A 527 -0.86 -12.73 -26.69
N LEU A 528 -0.23 -13.84 -27.08
CA LEU A 528 -0.71 -15.18 -26.72
C LEU A 528 -0.70 -15.40 -25.20
N ILE A 529 0.36 -14.97 -24.51
CA ILE A 529 0.44 -15.01 -23.04
C ILE A 529 -0.69 -14.17 -22.43
N LEU A 530 -0.93 -12.95 -22.92
CA LEU A 530 -2.02 -12.10 -22.43
C LEU A 530 -3.39 -12.76 -22.63
N ILE A 531 -3.68 -13.29 -23.82
CA ILE A 531 -4.95 -13.98 -24.10
C ILE A 531 -5.10 -15.19 -23.18
N PHE A 532 -4.03 -15.98 -23.02
CA PHE A 532 -4.02 -17.11 -22.11
C PHE A 532 -4.36 -16.68 -20.67
N LEU A 533 -3.71 -15.63 -20.15
CA LEU A 533 -3.97 -15.13 -18.80
C LEU A 533 -5.40 -14.59 -18.63
N ILE A 534 -5.96 -13.92 -19.65
CA ILE A 534 -7.35 -13.44 -19.63
C ILE A 534 -8.33 -14.62 -19.64
N VAL A 535 -8.15 -15.60 -20.53
CA VAL A 535 -9.00 -16.80 -20.60
C VAL A 535 -8.95 -17.56 -19.29
N MET A 536 -7.76 -17.71 -18.71
CA MET A 536 -7.60 -18.31 -17.40
C MET A 536 -8.32 -17.49 -16.33
N ALA A 537 -8.16 -16.16 -16.30
CA ALA A 537 -8.83 -15.30 -15.33
C ALA A 537 -10.36 -15.43 -15.37
N PHE A 538 -10.96 -15.64 -16.55
CA PHE A 538 -12.39 -15.95 -16.69
C PHE A 538 -12.76 -17.38 -16.27
N SER A 539 -11.87 -18.36 -16.51
CA SER A 539 -12.18 -19.78 -16.32
C SER A 539 -11.91 -20.27 -14.89
N PHE A 540 -11.00 -19.63 -14.16
CA PHE A 540 -10.55 -20.09 -12.84
C PHE A 540 -10.47 -18.95 -11.82
N THR A 541 -11.03 -19.19 -10.64
CA THR A 541 -11.07 -18.26 -9.51
C THR A 541 -9.68 -18.07 -8.87
N ASN A 542 -8.86 -19.12 -8.78
CA ASN A 542 -7.58 -19.13 -8.05
C ASN A 542 -6.33 -19.25 -8.93
N LEU A 543 -5.96 -18.15 -9.60
CA LEU A 543 -4.81 -18.16 -10.50
C LEU A 543 -3.62 -17.41 -9.94
N SER A 544 -2.69 -18.14 -9.33
CA SER A 544 -1.33 -17.67 -9.07
C SER A 544 -0.41 -17.78 -10.30
N LEU A 545 -0.93 -18.26 -11.44
CA LEU A 545 -0.12 -18.55 -12.64
C LEU A 545 0.56 -17.32 -13.25
N PHE A 546 0.03 -16.11 -13.05
CA PHE A 546 0.63 -14.90 -13.61
C PHE A 546 2.05 -14.63 -13.08
N GLN A 547 2.39 -15.10 -11.87
CA GLN A 547 3.74 -14.91 -11.27
C GLN A 547 4.85 -15.53 -12.12
N TYR A 548 4.57 -16.60 -12.87
CA TYR A 548 5.53 -17.25 -13.76
C TYR A 548 5.78 -16.46 -15.05
N PHE A 549 4.81 -15.65 -15.44
CA PHE A 549 4.90 -14.76 -16.61
C PHE A 549 5.42 -13.37 -16.24
N GLU A 550 5.49 -13.05 -14.94
CA GLU A 550 5.94 -11.76 -14.39
C GLU A 550 7.10 -11.95 -13.39
N PRO A 551 8.33 -12.20 -13.87
CA PRO A 551 9.48 -12.56 -13.03
C PRO A 551 10.02 -11.39 -12.19
N PHE A 552 9.44 -10.19 -12.30
CA PHE A 552 9.95 -9.02 -11.60
C PHE A 552 9.74 -9.08 -10.09
N GLY A 553 8.68 -9.74 -9.61
CA GLY A 553 8.49 -9.96 -8.18
C GLY A 553 9.63 -10.76 -7.54
N THR A 554 10.27 -11.64 -8.32
CA THR A 554 11.41 -12.44 -7.87
C THR A 554 12.60 -11.59 -7.45
N ILE A 555 12.97 -10.57 -8.24
CA ILE A 555 14.14 -9.72 -7.96
C ILE A 555 13.84 -8.63 -6.94
N PHE A 556 12.65 -8.03 -7.02
CA PHE A 556 12.30 -6.88 -6.20
C PHE A 556 11.83 -7.28 -4.79
N TYR A 557 11.24 -8.47 -4.65
CA TYR A 557 10.75 -8.98 -3.37
C TYR A 557 11.54 -10.15 -2.80
N PHE A 558 12.57 -10.64 -3.52
CA PHE A 558 13.38 -11.79 -3.14
C PHE A 558 12.55 -13.07 -2.92
N SER A 559 12.14 -13.72 -4.02
CA SER A 559 11.40 -14.99 -3.93
C SER A 559 12.24 -16.10 -3.31
N GLN A 560 11.61 -17.00 -2.54
CA GLN A 560 12.23 -18.23 -2.05
C GLN A 560 12.26 -19.35 -3.11
N SER A 561 11.54 -19.19 -4.23
CA SER A 561 11.44 -20.21 -5.28
C SER A 561 12.64 -20.18 -6.24
N TYR A 562 13.45 -21.24 -6.22
CA TYR A 562 14.56 -21.42 -7.17
C TYR A 562 14.11 -21.44 -8.64
N LEU A 563 12.89 -21.94 -8.92
CA LEU A 563 12.33 -21.95 -10.27
C LEU A 563 12.12 -20.52 -10.79
N LEU A 564 11.54 -19.65 -9.97
CA LEU A 564 11.31 -18.25 -10.33
C LEU A 564 12.63 -17.49 -10.56
N TRP A 565 13.65 -17.76 -9.74
CA TRP A 565 15.01 -17.25 -9.98
C TRP A 565 15.61 -17.75 -11.28
N GLY A 566 15.39 -19.02 -11.64
CA GLY A 566 15.81 -19.57 -12.94
C GLY A 566 15.15 -18.87 -14.13
N ILE A 567 13.84 -18.63 -14.06
CA ILE A 567 13.08 -17.91 -15.09
C ILE A 567 13.57 -16.47 -15.22
N LEU A 568 13.70 -15.76 -14.10
CA LEU A 568 14.24 -14.39 -14.05
C LEU A 568 15.64 -14.34 -14.67
N ALA A 569 16.55 -15.21 -14.24
CA ALA A 569 17.92 -15.26 -14.74
C ALA A 569 17.96 -15.49 -16.26
N ALA A 570 17.10 -16.37 -16.79
CA ALA A 570 16.98 -16.60 -18.23
C ALA A 570 16.57 -15.32 -18.99
N PHE A 571 15.58 -14.57 -18.48
CA PHE A 571 15.14 -13.32 -19.12
C PHE A 571 16.18 -12.19 -19.02
N LEU A 572 16.86 -12.06 -17.87
CA LEU A 572 17.92 -11.07 -17.71
C LEU A 572 19.12 -11.40 -18.60
N LEU A 573 19.52 -12.67 -18.68
CA LEU A 573 20.58 -13.14 -19.58
C LEU A 573 20.22 -12.88 -21.04
N ALA A 574 18.97 -13.18 -21.45
CA ALA A 574 18.49 -12.86 -22.80
C ALA A 574 18.54 -11.36 -23.08
N SER A 575 18.32 -10.51 -22.06
CA SER A 575 18.38 -9.06 -22.17
C SER A 575 19.79 -8.50 -22.39
N VAL A 576 20.84 -9.26 -22.07
CA VAL A 576 22.23 -8.94 -22.42
C VAL A 576 22.44 -9.03 -23.93
N PHE A 577 21.90 -10.06 -24.58
CA PHE A 577 22.06 -10.27 -26.02
C PHE A 577 21.06 -9.48 -26.87
N ILE A 578 19.85 -9.27 -26.35
CA ILE A 578 18.76 -8.61 -27.05
C ILE A 578 18.16 -7.56 -26.12
N SER A 579 18.35 -6.29 -26.42
CA SER A 579 17.83 -5.20 -25.59
C SER A 579 16.32 -5.34 -25.34
N ARG A 580 15.92 -5.16 -24.07
CA ARG A 580 14.52 -5.27 -23.61
C ARG A 580 13.82 -6.57 -24.05
N PHE A 581 14.52 -7.71 -24.01
CA PHE A 581 14.00 -9.01 -24.48
C PHE A 581 12.63 -9.36 -23.90
N TYR A 582 12.46 -9.24 -22.57
CA TYR A 582 11.20 -9.58 -21.91
C TYR A 582 10.07 -8.63 -22.33
N CYS A 583 10.31 -7.31 -22.34
CA CYS A 583 9.31 -6.33 -22.77
C CYS A 583 8.89 -6.52 -24.24
N ARG A 584 9.79 -7.04 -25.06
CA ARG A 584 9.58 -7.25 -26.50
C ARG A 584 8.76 -8.51 -26.79
N TYR A 585 9.00 -9.61 -26.06
CA TYR A 585 8.47 -10.92 -26.43
C TYR A 585 7.61 -11.63 -25.38
N ALA A 586 7.71 -11.28 -24.10
CA ALA A 586 7.06 -12.03 -23.02
C ALA A 586 6.10 -11.20 -22.16
N CYS A 587 6.29 -9.88 -22.04
CA CYS A 587 5.54 -9.04 -21.11
C CYS A 587 4.04 -8.90 -21.47
N PRO A 588 3.12 -9.50 -20.70
CA PRO A 588 1.69 -9.44 -21.00
C PRO A 588 1.08 -8.06 -20.69
N LEU A 589 1.52 -7.38 -19.63
CA LEU A 589 1.13 -6.00 -19.35
C LEU A 589 1.47 -5.05 -20.51
N GLY A 590 2.69 -5.19 -21.06
CA GLY A 590 3.13 -4.41 -22.21
C GLY A 590 2.31 -4.68 -23.47
N ALA A 591 1.82 -5.92 -23.65
CA ALA A 591 0.89 -6.26 -24.72
C ALA A 591 -0.47 -5.58 -24.51
N GLY A 592 -1.01 -5.61 -23.30
CA GLY A 592 -2.29 -4.97 -22.94
C GLY A 592 -2.27 -3.45 -23.18
N LEU A 593 -1.26 -2.77 -22.61
CA LEU A 593 -1.05 -1.34 -22.87
C LEU A 593 -0.78 -1.04 -24.35
N GLY A 594 -0.26 -2.01 -25.11
CA GLY A 594 0.02 -1.88 -26.55
C GLY A 594 -1.25 -1.85 -27.39
N VAL A 595 -2.27 -2.60 -26.98
CA VAL A 595 -3.61 -2.57 -27.57
C VAL A 595 -4.27 -1.22 -27.29
N ILE A 596 -4.22 -0.75 -26.04
CA ILE A 596 -4.78 0.56 -25.65
C ILE A 596 -4.08 1.70 -26.40
N ALA A 597 -2.77 1.60 -26.62
CA ALA A 597 -2.02 2.62 -27.35
C ALA A 597 -2.45 2.78 -28.83
N LEU A 598 -3.19 1.83 -29.44
CA LEU A 598 -3.61 1.93 -30.84
C LEU A 598 -4.50 3.16 -31.11
N ILE A 599 -5.32 3.56 -30.12
CA ILE A 599 -6.22 4.71 -30.22
C ILE A 599 -5.55 6.05 -29.92
N SER A 600 -4.24 6.05 -29.60
CA SER A 600 -3.52 7.27 -29.25
C SER A 600 -3.37 8.24 -30.43
N PRO A 601 -3.77 9.52 -30.26
CA PRO A 601 -3.69 10.53 -31.31
C PRO A 601 -2.28 11.12 -31.48
N TRP A 602 -1.48 11.24 -30.41
CA TRP A 602 -0.14 11.84 -30.47
C TRP A 602 0.96 10.83 -30.80
N ARG A 603 1.05 10.49 -32.09
CA ARG A 603 2.07 9.58 -32.65
C ARG A 603 3.37 10.30 -33.03
N ILE A 604 4.47 9.54 -33.05
CA ILE A 604 5.80 10.03 -33.47
C ILE A 604 5.77 10.30 -34.98
N LYS A 605 6.02 11.56 -35.37
CA LYS A 605 6.12 11.96 -36.78
C LYS A 605 7.52 11.65 -37.34
N ARG A 606 7.57 11.12 -38.55
CA ARG A 606 8.82 10.80 -39.27
C ARG A 606 9.07 11.84 -40.37
N VAL A 607 10.34 12.00 -40.73
CA VAL A 607 10.80 12.92 -41.77
C VAL A 607 11.18 12.15 -43.03
N SER A 608 11.20 12.81 -44.18
CA SER A 608 11.49 12.18 -45.49
C SER A 608 12.89 11.56 -45.57
N GLN A 609 13.86 12.02 -44.77
CA GLN A 609 15.19 11.39 -44.66
C GLN A 609 15.13 9.95 -44.13
N CYS A 610 14.03 9.55 -43.47
CA CYS A 610 13.88 8.24 -42.86
C CYS A 610 13.73 7.08 -43.86
N ASP A 611 13.43 7.37 -45.14
CA ASP A 611 13.33 6.36 -46.19
C ASP A 611 14.67 5.67 -46.48
N VAL A 612 15.77 6.40 -46.25
CA VAL A 612 17.15 5.92 -46.49
C VAL A 612 17.98 5.80 -45.21
N CYS A 613 17.51 6.39 -44.11
CA CYS A 613 18.26 6.46 -42.84
C CYS A 613 17.84 5.38 -41.86
N LYS A 614 18.76 4.49 -41.49
CA LYS A 614 18.53 3.42 -40.49
C LYS A 614 18.94 3.76 -39.06
N VAL A 615 19.35 5.00 -38.77
CA VAL A 615 19.88 5.38 -37.45
C VAL A 615 18.85 5.22 -36.31
N CYS A 616 17.58 5.52 -36.57
CA CYS A 616 16.51 5.33 -35.59
C CYS A 616 16.09 3.86 -35.47
N GLU A 617 16.11 3.12 -36.58
CA GLU A 617 15.81 1.68 -36.63
C GLU A 617 16.80 0.91 -35.74
N GLN A 618 18.10 1.12 -35.95
CA GLN A 618 19.17 0.48 -35.17
C GLN A 618 19.23 0.92 -33.70
N ALA A 619 18.67 2.08 -33.38
CA ALA A 619 18.65 2.61 -32.03
C ALA A 619 17.39 2.24 -31.25
N CYS A 620 16.40 1.61 -31.89
CA CYS A 620 15.13 1.29 -31.27
C CYS A 620 15.30 0.07 -30.34
N PRO A 621 15.16 0.22 -29.01
CA PRO A 621 15.42 -0.87 -28.08
C PRO A 621 14.39 -2.01 -28.21
N THR A 622 13.19 -1.74 -28.73
CA THR A 622 12.15 -2.76 -28.96
C THR A 622 12.08 -3.25 -30.40
N GLY A 623 12.84 -2.66 -31.32
CA GLY A 623 12.77 -2.97 -32.76
C GLY A 623 11.43 -2.59 -33.42
N ALA A 624 10.71 -1.62 -32.86
CA ALA A 624 9.40 -1.19 -33.37
C ALA A 624 9.45 -0.34 -34.66
N ILE A 625 10.65 -0.07 -35.21
CA ILE A 625 10.84 0.80 -36.37
C ILE A 625 11.30 -0.05 -37.55
N SER A 626 10.74 0.18 -38.73
CA SER A 626 11.18 -0.42 -40.00
C SER A 626 11.20 0.65 -41.07
N GLY A 627 12.38 1.22 -41.35
CA GLY A 627 12.53 2.37 -42.24
C GLY A 627 11.69 3.58 -41.80
N PRO A 628 10.73 4.05 -42.63
CA PRO A 628 9.86 5.17 -42.27
C PRO A 628 8.72 4.76 -41.32
N GLU A 629 8.37 3.48 -41.22
CA GLU A 629 7.21 3.02 -40.45
C GLU A 629 7.55 2.75 -38.99
N ILE A 630 6.61 3.09 -38.10
CA ILE A 630 6.68 2.78 -36.67
C ILE A 630 5.48 1.90 -36.32
N ASP A 631 5.76 0.71 -35.81
CA ASP A 631 4.75 -0.15 -35.22
C ASP A 631 4.37 0.36 -33.83
N PHE A 632 3.27 1.12 -33.75
CA PHE A 632 2.92 1.86 -32.54
C PHE A 632 2.55 0.94 -31.36
N LYS A 633 1.99 -0.25 -31.63
CA LYS A 633 1.71 -1.26 -30.59
C LYS A 633 2.99 -1.85 -29.97
N GLU A 634 4.13 -1.73 -30.67
CA GLU A 634 5.45 -2.18 -30.26
C GLU A 634 6.38 -1.05 -29.78
N CYS A 635 6.01 0.21 -30.04
CA CYS A 635 6.69 1.38 -29.52
C CYS A 635 6.44 1.56 -28.01
N VAL A 636 7.50 1.67 -27.21
CA VAL A 636 7.41 1.91 -25.75
C VAL A 636 7.56 3.39 -25.40
N ARG A 637 7.51 4.30 -26.38
CA ARG A 637 7.67 5.76 -26.16
C ARG A 637 8.87 6.11 -25.28
N CYS A 638 10.04 5.59 -25.66
CA CYS A 638 11.31 5.85 -24.97
C CYS A 638 12.07 7.09 -25.48
N ASP A 639 11.56 7.80 -26.49
CA ASP A 639 12.13 9.04 -27.01
C ASP A 639 13.57 8.99 -27.58
N VAL A 640 14.18 7.80 -27.69
CA VAL A 640 15.52 7.62 -28.27
C VAL A 640 15.55 8.04 -29.74
N CYS A 641 14.49 7.73 -30.51
CA CYS A 641 14.42 8.14 -31.91
C CYS A 641 14.16 9.65 -32.06
N GLU A 642 13.29 10.22 -31.22
CA GLU A 642 12.98 11.66 -31.24
C GLU A 642 14.20 12.51 -30.86
N SER A 643 14.92 12.15 -29.79
CA SER A 643 16.16 12.83 -29.41
C SER A 643 17.22 12.82 -30.53
N LYS A 644 17.33 11.71 -31.27
CA LYS A 644 18.22 11.62 -32.45
C LYS A 644 17.75 12.48 -33.63
N LEU A 645 16.44 12.61 -33.84
CA LEU A 645 15.88 13.49 -34.87
C LEU A 645 16.13 14.97 -34.51
N ILE A 646 15.90 15.36 -33.26
CA ILE A 646 16.15 16.71 -32.75
C ILE A 646 17.64 17.07 -32.89
N ALA A 647 18.53 16.14 -32.53
CA ALA A 647 19.98 16.30 -32.68
C ALA A 647 20.48 16.16 -34.14
N ARG A 648 19.57 15.95 -35.11
CA ARG A 648 19.88 15.73 -36.54
C ARG A 648 20.94 14.66 -36.79
N ALA A 649 20.86 13.53 -36.07
CA ALA A 649 21.84 12.45 -36.20
C ALA A 649 21.75 11.72 -37.56
N GLY A 650 22.90 11.26 -38.08
CA GLY A 650 22.95 10.47 -39.31
C GLY A 650 22.66 11.27 -40.58
N VAL A 651 21.77 10.75 -41.43
CA VAL A 651 21.38 11.40 -42.70
C VAL A 651 20.56 12.67 -42.45
N CYS A 652 19.90 12.79 -41.29
CA CYS A 652 19.08 13.96 -40.92
C CYS A 652 19.87 15.27 -40.76
N LYS A 653 21.21 15.22 -40.76
CA LYS A 653 22.06 16.43 -40.80
C LYS A 653 22.13 17.10 -42.17
N HIS A 654 21.60 16.44 -43.21
CA HIS A 654 21.65 16.89 -44.59
C HIS A 654 20.24 17.18 -45.12
N ASP A 655 20.15 18.19 -45.99
CA ASP A 655 18.92 18.50 -46.73
C ASP A 655 18.59 17.41 -47.76
N MET A 656 17.30 17.26 -48.07
CA MET A 656 16.82 16.16 -48.92
C MET A 656 17.37 16.25 -50.35
N GLU A 657 17.61 17.45 -50.86
CA GLU A 657 18.22 17.70 -52.17
C GLU A 657 19.61 17.05 -52.24
N ALA A 658 20.43 17.23 -51.20
CA ALA A 658 21.76 16.64 -51.11
C ALA A 658 21.72 15.12 -50.92
N VAL A 659 20.69 14.61 -50.23
CA VAL A 659 20.49 13.17 -50.02
C VAL A 659 20.07 12.48 -51.33
N LYS A 660 19.10 13.05 -52.06
CA LYS A 660 18.55 12.47 -53.31
C LYS A 660 19.63 12.19 -54.36
N VAL A 661 20.59 13.11 -54.53
CA VAL A 661 21.71 12.94 -55.48
C VAL A 661 22.58 11.73 -55.15
N ARG A 662 22.61 11.29 -53.89
CA ARG A 662 23.43 10.16 -53.42
C ARG A 662 22.68 8.83 -53.42
N ILE A 663 21.36 8.82 -53.65
CA ILE A 663 20.56 7.60 -53.71
C ILE A 663 20.81 6.91 -55.07
N LYS A 664 21.79 5.99 -55.09
CA LYS A 664 21.98 5.10 -56.25
C LYS A 664 20.87 4.05 -56.24
N HIS A 665 19.97 4.12 -57.22
CA HIS A 665 19.04 3.03 -57.50
C HIS A 665 19.86 1.92 -58.14
N TRP A 666 20.03 0.81 -57.42
CA TRP A 666 20.66 -0.38 -57.96
C TRP A 666 19.56 -1.25 -58.57
N ASP A 667 19.37 -1.16 -59.87
CA ASP A 667 18.63 -2.17 -60.61
C ASP A 667 19.47 -3.45 -60.65
N ALA A 668 18.90 -4.56 -60.20
CA ALA A 668 19.56 -5.85 -60.27
C ALA A 668 19.75 -6.22 -61.75
N VAL A 669 20.99 -6.13 -62.25
CA VAL A 669 21.35 -6.62 -63.58
C VAL A 669 21.17 -8.14 -63.57
N GLY A 670 20.09 -8.64 -64.20
CA GLY A 670 19.90 -10.07 -64.44
C GLY A 670 18.53 -10.68 -64.13
N ALA A 671 17.43 -9.92 -64.11
CA ALA A 671 16.08 -10.49 -64.16
C ALA A 671 15.53 -10.45 -65.61
N THR A 672 16.23 -11.10 -66.54
CA THR A 672 15.66 -11.53 -67.82
C THR A 672 15.30 -13.00 -67.71
N ASN A 673 14.01 -13.27 -67.52
CA ASN A 673 13.17 -13.98 -68.49
C ASN A 673 11.71 -13.90 -68.07
#